data_AF-B8C047-F1
#
_entry.id   AF-B8C047-F1
#
_cell.length_a   1.000
_cell.length_b   1.000
_cell.length_c   1.000
_cell.angle_alpha   90.00
_cell.angle_beta   90.00
_cell.angle_gamma   90.00
#
_symmetry.space_group_name_H-M   'P 1'
#
loop_
_entity.id
_entity.type
_entity.pdbx_description
1 polymer ?
#
loop_
_entity_poly.entity_id
_entity_poly.type
_entity_poly.pdbx_seq_one_letter_code
_entity_poly.pdbx_strand_id
1 'polypeptide(L)'
;MKAASLPRCVCAWVLLIVALATTDWTNAQDAGIDVSVVHKAGNDNSTIALESFTNASSVTNTTNKSSPQPAKKNRQFFLFRIFRRDKHKRIDESTKNGKCVKDHTTSFTLKMNEKLEEARRMFLDRMAAVSFTLINQEKDAAMMNNGTFFQEVDGNDADITPQSDLALPNRSIYVVTTAALPWRTGTAVNPLLRAAYLTRRTRDINKEQGEQCNAVGHDSSISNVTGTKPKKQYVTLVIPWLELEEDRLELYPNHKFDTPEQQETYIREWLRNDAHMEEEANPDHGLRILFYPARYHSGLKSIFAMGDMVAVLTNQTTEEDDLSDAVCILEEPEHLNWYRAPGDGWTKVFNYVIGIVHTNYVEYASTQFHGLWTAPAIQVMSSAMIRAYCHKVIKLSGVLQTYAVEKESVDNVHGVREDFIREGRRRAGVSLNQTNITTASLDEEAEGQVYYIGKILWAKGFEQMLELQEFYNECTGKYFAIDVYGGGPEEEEIKRAFHGRRGNSKSHKGKKVSDLEELLSREYIKKKFHSIKTSSLEFEMPKSFHELRRKPIPANFLGPVDHALLGEKYKVFVNPSISEVLCTTTFEALAMGKFAIVPIHESNEFFMKFPNCLGYRNKWEFAAALRWALTHEPEPLTPDLAQEFTWEAATDRLIQSSAISRREAQERALLGTKKLDERIAAFHYELGKGTKGDTLRKFLGGGPISNQFRYELAKQGLDTEGSENEGLTRKLSESSFVRAIKTSFSGSTTYDLFSAPAAT
;
A
#
# COMPACT_ATOMS: atom_id res chain seq x y z
N MET A 1 -39.88 -23.94 18.85
CA MET A 1 -38.96 -24.84 19.57
C MET A 1 -38.76 -26.14 18.79
N LYS A 2 -37.58 -26.31 18.19
CA LYS A 2 -36.87 -27.58 17.93
C LYS A 2 -35.52 -27.17 17.32
N ALA A 3 -34.42 -27.45 18.01
CA ALA A 3 -33.10 -27.02 17.55
C ALA A 3 -32.69 -27.87 16.34
N ALA A 4 -32.54 -27.25 15.17
CA ALA A 4 -31.93 -27.89 14.01
C ALA A 4 -30.43 -28.04 14.28
N SER A 5 -29.98 -29.28 14.47
CA SER A 5 -28.58 -29.61 14.71
C SER A 5 -27.71 -29.28 13.49
N LEU A 6 -26.54 -28.68 13.74
CA LEU A 6 -25.51 -28.44 12.72
C LEU A 6 -25.23 -29.70 11.87
N PRO A 7 -24.95 -29.56 10.56
CA PRO A 7 -24.31 -30.60 9.78
C PRO A 7 -22.90 -30.85 10.34
N ARG A 8 -22.67 -32.04 10.91
CA ARG A 8 -21.34 -32.48 11.41
C ARG A 8 -20.23 -32.45 10.35
N CYS A 9 -20.61 -32.29 9.08
CA CYS A 9 -19.74 -32.16 7.92
C CYS A 9 -18.73 -31.02 8.05
N VAL A 10 -19.11 -29.85 8.57
CA VAL A 10 -18.20 -28.67 8.59
C VAL A 10 -17.01 -28.89 9.53
N CYS A 11 -17.24 -29.44 10.72
CA CYS A 11 -16.16 -29.80 11.64
C CYS A 11 -15.30 -30.95 11.09
N ALA A 12 -15.90 -31.91 10.37
CA ALA A 12 -15.16 -32.99 9.72
C ALA A 12 -14.23 -32.47 8.61
N TRP A 13 -14.66 -31.49 7.82
CA TRP A 13 -13.81 -30.87 6.79
C TRP A 13 -12.68 -30.02 7.37
N VAL A 14 -12.92 -29.25 8.44
CA VAL A 14 -11.83 -28.53 9.14
C VAL A 14 -10.81 -29.51 9.74
N LEU A 15 -11.26 -30.62 10.33
CA LEU A 15 -10.37 -31.67 10.82
C LEU A 15 -9.66 -32.43 9.69
N LEU A 16 -10.31 -32.63 8.54
CA LEU A 16 -9.70 -33.24 7.35
C LEU A 16 -8.64 -32.32 6.73
N ILE A 17 -8.87 -31.01 6.69
CA ILE A 17 -7.90 -30.02 6.21
C ILE A 17 -6.71 -29.93 7.19
N VAL A 18 -6.94 -30.00 8.50
CA VAL A 18 -5.86 -30.12 9.49
C VAL A 18 -5.10 -31.45 9.33
N ALA A 19 -5.78 -32.57 9.12
CA ALA A 19 -5.15 -33.87 8.89
C ALA A 19 -4.29 -33.88 7.62
N LEU A 20 -4.85 -33.46 6.48
CA LEU A 20 -4.16 -33.34 5.19
C LEU A 20 -3.00 -32.33 5.23
N ALA A 21 -3.04 -31.33 6.12
CA ALA A 21 -1.94 -30.40 6.36
C ALA A 21 -0.86 -30.94 7.32
N THR A 22 -1.01 -32.14 7.90
CA THR A 22 -0.14 -32.71 8.94
C THR A 22 0.33 -34.14 8.72
N THR A 23 -0.16 -34.86 7.71
CA THR A 23 0.25 -36.26 7.44
C THR A 23 1.16 -36.39 6.22
N ASP A 24 2.36 -36.93 6.43
CA ASP A 24 3.28 -37.38 5.36
C ASP A 24 2.65 -38.51 4.54
N TRP A 25 2.84 -38.45 3.22
CA TRP A 25 2.23 -39.35 2.24
C TRP A 25 3.01 -40.67 2.07
N THR A 26 3.39 -41.30 3.19
CA THR A 26 4.19 -42.54 3.23
C THR A 26 3.67 -43.63 4.16
N ASN A 27 2.85 -43.32 5.18
CA ASN A 27 2.35 -44.32 6.15
C ASN A 27 0.87 -44.69 5.95
N ALA A 28 0.47 -44.99 4.72
CA ALA A 28 -0.86 -45.50 4.38
C ALA A 28 -1.01 -47.04 4.51
N GLN A 29 -0.04 -47.75 5.12
CA GLN A 29 -0.06 -49.21 5.28
C GLN A 29 -0.16 -49.72 6.73
N ASP A 30 0.18 -48.92 7.75
CA ASP A 30 0.15 -49.35 9.17
C ASP A 30 -1.20 -49.09 9.87
N ALA A 31 -2.19 -48.49 9.19
CA ALA A 31 -3.49 -48.16 9.77
C ALA A 31 -4.53 -49.30 9.70
N GLY A 32 -4.22 -50.42 9.05
CA GLY A 32 -5.12 -51.60 8.99
C GLY A 32 -6.46 -51.39 8.27
N ILE A 33 -6.59 -50.34 7.46
CA ILE A 33 -7.77 -50.11 6.61
C ILE A 33 -7.46 -50.68 5.22
N ASP A 34 -7.99 -51.87 4.93
CA ASP A 34 -7.93 -52.41 3.57
C ASP A 34 -8.96 -51.69 2.67
N VAL A 35 -8.47 -51.00 1.64
CA VAL A 35 -9.30 -50.40 0.57
C VAL A 35 -8.99 -51.14 -0.73
N SER A 36 -9.32 -52.43 -0.76
CA SER A 36 -9.28 -53.23 -1.97
C SER A 36 -10.46 -52.89 -2.89
N VAL A 37 -10.18 -52.24 -4.02
CA VAL A 37 -11.17 -52.00 -5.08
C VAL A 37 -11.46 -53.32 -5.78
N VAL A 38 -12.46 -54.06 -5.27
CA VAL A 38 -12.98 -55.26 -5.95
C VAL A 38 -14.11 -54.87 -6.89
N HIS A 39 -13.94 -55.16 -8.18
CA HIS A 39 -15.01 -55.06 -9.15
C HIS A 39 -15.86 -56.35 -9.15
N LYS A 40 -17.16 -56.18 -8.86
CA LYS A 40 -18.30 -57.08 -9.13
C LYS A 40 -18.61 -58.30 -8.21
N ALA A 41 -19.88 -58.29 -7.81
CA ALA A 41 -20.85 -59.40 -7.71
C ALA A 41 -20.88 -60.33 -6.48
N GLY A 42 -22.07 -60.43 -5.85
CA GLY A 42 -22.52 -61.62 -5.11
C GLY A 42 -22.90 -61.43 -3.63
N ASN A 43 -24.21 -61.36 -3.36
CA ASN A 43 -25.00 -61.85 -2.22
C ASN A 43 -24.47 -61.99 -0.74
N ASP A 44 -25.43 -61.70 0.15
CA ASP A 44 -25.74 -62.33 1.47
C ASP A 44 -25.01 -61.93 2.79
N ASN A 45 -25.82 -61.38 3.71
CA ASN A 45 -25.92 -61.55 5.18
C ASN A 45 -24.66 -61.71 6.08
N SER A 46 -24.50 -60.84 7.09
CA SER A 46 -24.68 -61.13 8.55
C SER A 46 -24.06 -60.03 9.46
N THR A 47 -23.97 -60.27 10.78
CA THR A 47 -24.27 -59.27 11.85
C THR A 47 -23.31 -59.35 13.07
N ILE A 48 -23.47 -58.47 14.10
CA ILE A 48 -22.98 -58.56 15.52
C ILE A 48 -21.52 -58.06 15.77
N ALA A 49 -21.10 -57.41 16.89
CA ALA A 49 -21.74 -56.53 17.92
C ALA A 49 -20.65 -55.82 18.80
N LEU A 50 -21.06 -54.96 19.74
CA LEU A 50 -20.20 -54.30 20.77
C LEU A 50 -20.01 -55.18 22.03
N GLU A 51 -18.95 -54.91 22.82
CA GLU A 51 -19.05 -54.95 24.29
C GLU A 51 -18.00 -54.06 25.01
N SER A 52 -18.21 -53.84 26.32
CA SER A 52 -17.60 -52.81 27.21
C SER A 52 -16.60 -53.37 28.23
N PHE A 53 -15.89 -52.53 29.02
CA PHE A 53 -15.85 -52.60 30.51
C PHE A 53 -15.08 -51.44 31.20
N THR A 54 -15.11 -51.38 32.53
CA THR A 54 -14.87 -50.21 33.42
C THR A 54 -13.90 -50.48 34.60
N ASN A 55 -13.56 -49.41 35.36
CA ASN A 55 -12.99 -49.39 36.75
C ASN A 55 -11.47 -49.63 36.93
N ALA A 56 -10.79 -49.25 38.03
CA ALA A 56 -10.89 -48.14 39.02
C ALA A 56 -9.69 -48.18 40.04
N SER A 57 -9.56 -47.15 40.89
CA SER A 57 -8.98 -47.17 42.27
C SER A 57 -7.47 -46.90 42.57
N SER A 58 -7.20 -45.69 43.10
CA SER A 58 -6.43 -45.27 44.32
C SER A 58 -5.31 -46.11 44.98
N VAL A 59 -4.31 -45.41 45.60
CA VAL A 59 -3.80 -45.57 47.01
C VAL A 59 -2.82 -44.40 47.40
N THR A 60 -2.56 -44.19 48.70
CA THR A 60 -1.82 -43.08 49.36
C THR A 60 -0.38 -43.50 49.83
N ASN A 61 0.49 -42.79 50.59
CA ASN A 61 0.44 -41.55 51.42
C ASN A 61 1.86 -41.02 51.82
N THR A 62 1.96 -39.82 52.44
CA THR A 62 2.98 -39.35 53.47
C THR A 62 4.51 -39.25 53.13
N THR A 63 5.40 -38.41 53.71
CA THR A 63 5.35 -37.21 54.61
C THR A 63 6.71 -36.46 54.71
N ASN A 64 6.66 -35.15 55.03
CA ASN A 64 7.57 -34.34 55.90
C ASN A 64 9.01 -33.85 55.53
N LYS A 65 9.12 -32.51 55.51
CA LYS A 65 10.01 -31.60 56.31
C LYS A 65 11.42 -31.13 55.85
N SER A 66 11.54 -29.79 55.98
CA SER A 66 12.65 -28.98 56.50
C SER A 66 13.67 -28.33 55.54
N SER A 67 13.78 -27.00 55.71
CA SER A 67 14.82 -26.10 55.17
C SER A 67 15.89 -25.82 56.24
N PRO A 68 17.14 -25.52 55.84
CA PRO A 68 17.68 -24.20 56.21
C PRO A 68 18.61 -23.54 55.16
N GLN A 69 18.73 -22.22 55.25
CA GLN A 69 19.83 -21.38 54.73
C GLN A 69 20.76 -20.97 55.90
N PRO A 70 21.89 -20.24 55.70
CA PRO A 70 22.71 -20.02 54.50
C PRO A 70 24.22 -20.28 54.73
N ALA A 71 25.05 -20.26 53.67
CA ALA A 71 26.50 -20.05 53.80
C ALA A 71 27.10 -19.32 52.58
N LYS A 72 27.82 -18.21 52.84
CA LYS A 72 28.54 -17.40 51.83
C LYS A 72 29.86 -18.07 51.45
N LYS A 73 30.26 -18.01 50.18
CA LYS A 73 31.68 -17.93 49.78
C LYS A 73 31.88 -16.96 48.63
N ASN A 74 32.87 -16.09 48.80
CA ASN A 74 33.22 -15.01 47.88
C ASN A 74 33.74 -15.53 46.52
N ARG A 75 33.43 -14.82 45.45
CA ARG A 75 34.43 -14.51 44.40
C ARG A 75 34.22 -13.11 43.85
N GLN A 76 35.33 -12.47 43.48
CA GLN A 76 35.43 -11.02 43.34
C GLN A 76 34.94 -10.51 41.98
N PHE A 77 34.62 -9.21 41.98
CA PHE A 77 34.27 -8.38 40.84
C PHE A 77 35.31 -8.41 39.72
N PHE A 78 34.84 -8.31 38.47
CA PHE A 78 35.36 -7.32 37.54
C PHE A 78 34.21 -6.80 36.64
N LEU A 79 33.91 -5.50 36.71
CA LEU A 79 33.07 -4.84 35.72
C LEU A 79 33.85 -4.74 34.41
N PHE A 80 33.18 -4.84 33.27
CA PHE A 80 33.51 -3.95 32.16
C PHE A 80 32.29 -3.31 31.50
N ARG A 81 32.47 -2.02 31.25
CA ARG A 81 31.51 -1.04 30.79
C ARG A 81 31.66 -0.94 29.27
N ILE A 82 30.65 -1.34 28.49
CA ILE A 82 30.66 -1.06 27.04
C ILE A 82 30.08 0.33 26.84
N PHE A 83 30.93 1.26 26.43
CA PHE A 83 30.62 2.67 26.22
C PHE A 83 30.73 3.01 24.74
N ARG A 84 29.95 4.01 24.32
CA ARG A 84 30.24 4.98 23.23
C ARG A 84 31.01 4.47 22.00
N ARG A 85 30.24 4.34 20.93
CA ARG A 85 30.69 4.53 19.54
C ARG A 85 31.23 5.96 19.38
N ASP A 86 32.49 6.11 19.02
CA ASP A 86 33.03 7.38 18.51
C ASP A 86 34.05 7.15 17.37
N LYS A 87 34.35 8.20 16.62
CA LYS A 87 34.83 8.11 15.22
C LYS A 87 36.34 7.88 15.05
N HIS A 88 36.64 7.39 13.84
CA HIS A 88 37.81 7.68 12.98
C HIS A 88 39.09 6.82 12.99
N LYS A 89 39.60 6.73 11.74
CA LYS A 89 40.99 6.58 11.25
C LYS A 89 41.57 5.17 11.06
N ARG A 90 42.00 4.94 9.81
CA ARG A 90 42.99 3.93 9.42
C ARG A 90 44.31 4.16 10.16
N ILE A 91 44.93 3.08 10.61
CA ILE A 91 46.39 2.91 10.59
C ILE A 91 46.64 1.49 10.08
N ASP A 92 47.42 1.34 9.01
CA ASP A 92 48.01 0.07 8.62
C ASP A 92 49.20 -0.21 9.54
N GLU A 93 49.32 -1.43 10.07
CA GLU A 93 50.64 -2.04 10.18
C GLU A 93 50.57 -3.57 10.22
N SER A 94 51.57 -4.20 9.60
CA SER A 94 51.58 -5.63 9.30
C SER A 94 52.19 -6.47 10.41
N THR A 95 51.62 -7.63 10.72
CA THR A 95 52.44 -8.79 11.08
C THR A 95 51.81 -10.11 10.63
N LYS A 96 52.64 -11.00 10.09
CA LYS A 96 52.24 -12.30 9.57
C LYS A 96 51.95 -13.26 10.73
N ASN A 97 50.84 -13.98 10.68
CA ASN A 97 50.85 -15.45 10.65
C ASN A 97 49.47 -16.00 10.31
N GLY A 98 49.44 -17.03 9.46
CA GLY A 98 48.20 -17.50 8.83
C GLY A 98 47.42 -18.50 9.67
N LYS A 99 46.08 -18.35 9.68
CA LYS A 99 45.11 -19.45 9.59
C LYS A 99 43.83 -18.91 8.96
N CYS A 100 43.39 -19.53 7.87
CA CYS A 100 42.15 -19.17 7.20
C CYS A 100 40.96 -19.62 8.05
N VAL A 101 40.26 -18.67 8.68
CA VAL A 101 38.92 -18.89 9.21
C VAL A 101 37.94 -18.55 8.09
N LYS A 102 37.20 -19.56 7.60
CA LYS A 102 36.16 -19.34 6.58
C LYS A 102 34.94 -18.68 7.22
N ASP A 103 34.33 -17.75 6.49
CA ASP A 103 33.07 -17.08 6.80
C ASP A 103 31.87 -18.05 6.80
N HIS A 104 31.78 -18.90 7.82
CA HIS A 104 30.63 -19.78 8.02
C HIS A 104 29.40 -19.04 8.56
N THR A 105 29.60 -17.92 9.26
CA THR A 105 28.51 -17.15 9.88
C THR A 105 27.60 -16.49 8.83
N THR A 106 28.19 -15.86 7.80
CA THR A 106 27.48 -15.14 6.73
C THR A 106 26.74 -16.08 5.77
N SER A 107 27.31 -17.26 5.48
CA SER A 107 26.63 -18.28 4.66
C SER A 107 25.46 -18.94 5.41
N PHE A 108 25.59 -19.13 6.73
CA PHE A 108 24.52 -19.69 7.55
C PHE A 108 23.35 -18.71 7.72
N THR A 109 23.61 -17.42 7.95
CA THR A 109 22.55 -16.41 8.03
C THR A 109 21.83 -16.20 6.69
N LEU A 110 22.53 -16.24 5.54
CA LEU A 110 21.88 -16.23 4.23
C LEU A 110 20.90 -17.40 4.08
N LYS A 111 21.36 -18.64 4.30
CA LYS A 111 20.52 -19.84 4.16
C LYS A 111 19.35 -19.90 5.16
N MET A 112 19.52 -19.33 6.35
CA MET A 112 18.46 -19.23 7.33
C MET A 112 17.40 -18.19 6.93
N ASN A 113 17.82 -17.07 6.33
CA ASN A 113 16.90 -16.09 5.75
C ASN A 113 16.17 -16.67 4.53
N GLU A 114 16.86 -17.36 3.62
CA GLU A 114 16.26 -18.04 2.46
C GLU A 114 15.15 -19.03 2.91
N LYS A 115 15.42 -19.87 3.92
CA LYS A 115 14.41 -20.77 4.48
C LYS A 115 13.27 -20.06 5.21
N LEU A 116 13.53 -18.91 5.83
CA LEU A 116 12.49 -18.11 6.48
C LEU A 116 11.55 -17.48 5.43
N GLU A 117 12.10 -16.98 4.32
CA GLU A 117 11.30 -16.48 3.19
C GLU A 117 10.51 -17.62 2.52
N GLU A 118 11.08 -18.82 2.39
CA GLU A 118 10.37 -19.99 1.89
C GLU A 118 9.26 -20.49 2.84
N ALA A 119 9.37 -20.24 4.14
CA ALA A 119 8.27 -20.47 5.09
C ALA A 119 7.18 -19.40 4.97
N ARG A 120 7.55 -18.12 4.82
CA ARG A 120 6.63 -16.99 4.61
C ARG A 120 5.78 -17.18 3.36
N ARG A 121 6.44 -17.54 2.26
CA ARG A 121 5.91 -18.06 1.00
C ARG A 121 4.76 -19.05 1.19
N MET A 122 5.07 -20.24 1.71
CA MET A 122 4.10 -21.33 1.81
C MET A 122 2.93 -21.00 2.73
N PHE A 123 3.14 -20.15 3.73
CA PHE A 123 2.06 -19.65 4.58
C PHE A 123 1.11 -18.71 3.82
N LEU A 124 1.67 -17.73 3.09
CA LEU A 124 0.89 -16.78 2.30
C LEU A 124 0.10 -17.47 1.17
N ASP A 125 0.71 -18.44 0.47
CA ASP A 125 0.01 -19.27 -0.53
C ASP A 125 -1.20 -20.01 0.08
N ARG A 126 -1.01 -20.64 1.24
CA ARG A 126 -2.10 -21.37 1.92
C ARG A 126 -3.19 -20.42 2.39
N MET A 127 -2.84 -19.24 2.90
CA MET A 127 -3.81 -18.20 3.25
C MET A 127 -4.57 -17.67 2.03
N ALA A 128 -3.89 -17.46 0.89
CA ALA A 128 -4.51 -17.06 -0.36
C ALA A 128 -5.47 -18.15 -0.88
N ALA A 129 -5.06 -19.42 -0.87
CA ALA A 129 -5.88 -20.55 -1.28
C ALA A 129 -7.11 -20.77 -0.37
N VAL A 130 -6.97 -20.59 0.95
CA VAL A 130 -8.09 -20.63 1.91
C VAL A 130 -9.07 -19.49 1.66
N SER A 131 -8.59 -18.26 1.50
CA SER A 131 -9.45 -17.11 1.16
C SER A 131 -10.16 -17.31 -0.18
N PHE A 132 -9.46 -17.80 -1.20
CA PHE A 132 -10.02 -18.08 -2.53
C PHE A 132 -11.07 -19.20 -2.50
N THR A 133 -10.85 -20.27 -1.72
CA THR A 133 -11.85 -21.33 -1.54
C THR A 133 -13.07 -20.87 -0.75
N LEU A 134 -12.90 -20.05 0.30
CA LEU A 134 -14.02 -19.42 1.02
C LEU A 134 -14.86 -18.51 0.08
N ILE A 135 -14.19 -17.67 -0.73
CA ILE A 135 -14.84 -16.77 -1.70
C ILE A 135 -15.62 -17.57 -2.76
N ASN A 136 -15.08 -18.67 -3.28
CA ASN A 136 -15.74 -19.44 -4.34
C ASN A 136 -16.82 -20.38 -3.82
N GLN A 137 -16.61 -21.06 -2.68
CA GLN A 137 -17.63 -21.95 -2.09
C GLN A 137 -18.91 -21.19 -1.72
N GLU A 138 -18.82 -19.92 -1.32
CA GLU A 138 -20.02 -19.11 -1.05
C GLU A 138 -20.64 -18.48 -2.30
N LYS A 139 -19.87 -18.25 -3.40
CA LYS A 139 -20.47 -17.93 -4.71
C LYS A 139 -21.33 -19.08 -5.23
N ASP A 140 -20.83 -20.31 -5.13
CA ASP A 140 -21.57 -21.51 -5.53
C ASP A 140 -22.81 -21.73 -4.64
N ALA A 141 -22.70 -21.49 -3.33
CA ALA A 141 -23.82 -21.58 -2.40
C ALA A 141 -24.89 -20.47 -2.60
N ALA A 142 -24.48 -19.24 -2.93
CA ALA A 142 -25.40 -18.15 -3.24
C ALA A 142 -26.21 -18.42 -4.52
N MET A 143 -25.60 -19.02 -5.54
CA MET A 143 -26.32 -19.43 -6.76
C MET A 143 -27.32 -20.58 -6.55
N MET A 144 -27.19 -21.37 -5.48
CA MET A 144 -28.10 -22.48 -5.19
C MET A 144 -29.29 -22.14 -4.28
N ASN A 145 -29.43 -20.89 -3.82
CA ASN A 145 -30.45 -20.53 -2.82
C ASN A 145 -31.45 -19.45 -3.29
N ASN A 146 -31.98 -19.60 -4.52
CA ASN A 146 -33.14 -18.83 -4.99
C ASN A 146 -34.43 -19.30 -4.28
N GLY A 147 -34.71 -18.74 -3.11
CA GLY A 147 -35.81 -19.16 -2.23
C GLY A 147 -36.52 -18.01 -1.51
N THR A 148 -37.36 -17.28 -2.24
CA THR A 148 -38.55 -16.54 -1.75
C THR A 148 -38.51 -15.92 -0.34
N PHE A 149 -38.08 -14.67 -0.23
CA PHE A 149 -38.56 -13.78 0.84
C PHE A 149 -38.43 -12.30 0.44
N PHE A 150 -39.53 -11.69 0.04
CA PHE A 150 -39.62 -10.23 -0.10
C PHE A 150 -40.78 -9.71 0.74
N GLN A 151 -40.44 -8.91 1.73
CA GLN A 151 -41.34 -7.95 2.32
C GLN A 151 -41.09 -6.65 1.56
N GLU A 152 -42.15 -6.08 0.96
CA GLU A 152 -42.06 -4.86 0.16
C GLU A 152 -41.45 -3.73 1.00
N VAL A 153 -40.39 -3.10 0.50
CA VAL A 153 -39.79 -1.90 1.09
C VAL A 153 -40.23 -0.73 0.23
N ASP A 154 -41.23 0.03 0.68
CA ASP A 154 -41.80 1.17 -0.05
C ASP A 154 -40.71 2.11 -0.60
N GLY A 155 -40.66 2.27 -1.92
CA GLY A 155 -39.71 3.11 -2.66
C GLY A 155 -39.51 2.63 -4.09
N ASN A 156 -38.89 3.46 -4.93
CA ASN A 156 -38.47 3.08 -6.27
C ASN A 156 -37.09 2.42 -6.22
N ASP A 157 -36.85 1.41 -7.05
CA ASP A 157 -35.58 0.65 -7.12
C ASP A 157 -34.36 1.55 -7.36
N ALA A 158 -34.57 2.66 -8.08
CA ALA A 158 -33.56 3.66 -8.40
C ALA A 158 -33.27 4.66 -7.26
N ASP A 159 -34.08 4.70 -6.20
CA ASP A 159 -33.87 5.64 -5.09
C ASP A 159 -32.58 5.29 -4.33
N ILE A 160 -31.87 6.31 -3.86
CA ILE A 160 -30.66 6.14 -3.06
C ILE A 160 -31.03 5.68 -1.64
N THR A 161 -30.26 4.76 -1.07
CA THR A 161 -30.43 4.36 0.34
C THR A 161 -30.00 5.48 1.28
N PRO A 162 -30.77 5.83 2.33
CA PRO A 162 -30.45 6.95 3.22
C PRO A 162 -29.06 6.87 3.87
N GLN A 163 -28.57 5.65 4.11
CA GLN A 163 -27.23 5.43 4.67
C GLN A 163 -26.12 5.88 3.71
N SER A 164 -26.33 5.76 2.40
CA SER A 164 -25.36 6.13 1.35
C SER A 164 -25.48 7.57 0.85
N ASP A 165 -26.57 8.26 1.18
CA ASP A 165 -26.79 9.64 0.75
C ASP A 165 -25.97 10.62 1.64
N LEU A 166 -24.96 11.24 1.04
CA LEU A 166 -24.08 12.22 1.68
C LEU A 166 -24.64 13.66 1.64
N ALA A 167 -25.76 13.90 0.97
CA ALA A 167 -26.47 15.17 0.99
C ALA A 167 -27.46 15.28 2.17
N LEU A 168 -27.79 14.17 2.83
CA LEU A 168 -28.65 14.20 4.02
C LEU A 168 -27.97 14.89 5.20
N PRO A 169 -28.68 15.77 5.91
CA PRO A 169 -28.12 16.52 7.04
C PRO A 169 -28.05 15.70 8.34
N ASN A 170 -27.40 16.28 9.35
CA ASN A 170 -27.15 15.71 10.68
C ASN A 170 -26.14 14.53 10.70
N ARG A 171 -25.34 14.35 9.63
CA ARG A 171 -24.45 13.18 9.43
C ARG A 171 -22.98 13.55 9.31
N SER A 172 -22.24 13.57 10.41
CA SER A 172 -20.80 13.91 10.37
C SER A 172 -19.99 12.94 9.49
N ILE A 173 -18.95 13.45 8.82
CA ILE A 173 -18.11 12.68 7.89
C ILE A 173 -16.67 12.59 8.44
N TYR A 174 -16.11 11.38 8.45
CA TYR A 174 -14.74 11.11 8.87
C TYR A 174 -13.92 10.68 7.64
N VAL A 175 -12.84 11.39 7.33
CA VAL A 175 -11.90 11.04 6.25
C VAL A 175 -10.62 10.51 6.88
N VAL A 176 -10.39 9.21 6.81
CA VAL A 176 -9.23 8.52 7.38
C VAL A 176 -8.20 8.27 6.29
N THR A 177 -6.96 8.73 6.49
CA THR A 177 -5.85 8.52 5.56
C THR A 177 -4.60 8.00 6.28
N THR A 178 -3.75 7.29 5.52
CA THR A 178 -2.48 6.71 5.95
C THR A 178 -1.30 7.70 5.92
N ALA A 179 -1.47 8.91 5.38
CA ALA A 179 -0.42 9.91 5.28
C ALA A 179 -0.95 11.34 5.52
N ALA A 180 -0.06 12.24 5.93
CA ALA A 180 -0.39 13.64 6.18
C ALA A 180 0.76 14.56 5.79
N LEU A 181 0.47 15.85 5.59
CA LEU A 181 1.50 16.87 5.47
C LEU A 181 2.40 16.87 6.72
N PRO A 182 3.71 17.12 6.57
CA PRO A 182 4.41 17.68 5.40
C PRO A 182 4.83 16.64 4.36
N TRP A 183 4.44 15.36 4.46
CA TRP A 183 4.78 14.38 3.43
C TRP A 183 3.91 14.61 2.18
N ARG A 184 4.39 15.45 1.25
CA ARG A 184 3.66 15.90 0.05
C ARG A 184 3.49 14.79 -1.01
N THR A 185 2.73 13.76 -0.68
CA THR A 185 2.27 12.69 -1.60
C THR A 185 0.78 12.83 -1.90
N GLY A 186 0.28 12.19 -2.96
CA GLY A 186 -1.16 12.15 -3.24
C GLY A 186 -1.98 11.60 -2.07
N THR A 187 -1.47 10.57 -1.38
CA THR A 187 -2.07 9.98 -0.17
C THR A 187 -2.19 10.95 1.01
N ALA A 188 -1.42 12.03 1.05
CA ALA A 188 -1.54 13.08 2.08
C ALA A 188 -2.37 14.28 1.62
N VAL A 189 -2.13 14.76 0.39
CA VAL A 189 -2.72 16.00 -0.12
C VAL A 189 -4.17 15.79 -0.58
N ASN A 190 -4.47 14.67 -1.23
CA ASN A 190 -5.79 14.43 -1.80
C ASN A 190 -6.86 14.21 -0.71
N PRO A 191 -6.61 13.45 0.38
CA PRO A 191 -7.57 13.33 1.47
C PRO A 191 -7.77 14.64 2.25
N LEU A 192 -6.69 15.43 2.43
CA LEU A 192 -6.76 16.75 3.07
C LEU A 192 -7.67 17.70 2.28
N LEU A 193 -7.46 17.80 0.97
CA LEU A 193 -8.31 18.63 0.10
C LEU A 193 -9.75 18.07 0.06
N ARG A 194 -9.95 16.76 -0.13
CA ARG A 194 -11.28 16.13 -0.06
C ARG A 194 -12.02 16.51 1.22
N ALA A 195 -11.38 16.38 2.38
CA ALA A 195 -11.98 16.71 3.66
C ALA A 195 -12.34 18.20 3.74
N ALA A 196 -11.48 19.11 3.25
CA ALA A 196 -11.78 20.53 3.19
C ALA A 196 -12.98 20.88 2.26
N TYR A 197 -13.07 20.29 1.06
CA TYR A 197 -14.21 20.53 0.16
C TYR A 197 -15.52 19.88 0.68
N LEU A 198 -15.44 18.75 1.38
CA LEU A 198 -16.57 18.20 2.13
C LEU A 198 -16.99 19.11 3.31
N THR A 199 -16.05 19.78 3.99
CA THR A 199 -16.35 20.79 5.03
C THR A 199 -17.14 21.95 4.43
N ARG A 200 -16.75 22.44 3.24
CA ARG A 200 -17.46 23.50 2.52
C ARG A 200 -18.93 23.12 2.29
N ARG A 201 -19.19 21.96 1.66
CA ARG A 201 -20.55 21.47 1.41
C ARG A 201 -21.35 21.25 2.70
N THR A 202 -20.72 20.66 3.72
CA THR A 202 -21.32 20.43 5.04
C THR A 202 -21.74 21.73 5.70
N ARG A 203 -20.95 22.80 5.59
CA ARG A 203 -21.30 24.14 6.08
C ARG A 203 -22.53 24.70 5.37
N ASP A 204 -22.70 24.44 4.07
CA ASP A 204 -23.85 24.95 3.33
C ASP A 204 -25.14 24.19 3.69
N ILE A 205 -25.08 22.86 3.83
CA ILE A 205 -26.17 22.03 4.41
C ILE A 205 -26.58 22.56 5.80
N ASN A 206 -25.61 22.87 6.67
CA ASN A 206 -25.88 23.44 8.00
C ASN A 206 -26.59 24.82 7.95
N LYS A 207 -26.32 25.66 6.93
CA LYS A 207 -27.02 26.95 6.74
C LYS A 207 -28.47 26.72 6.32
N GLU A 208 -28.69 25.86 5.32
CA GLU A 208 -30.01 25.55 4.79
C GLU A 208 -30.95 25.01 5.89
N GLN A 209 -30.46 24.12 6.76
CA GLN A 209 -31.21 23.69 7.94
C GLN A 209 -31.55 24.83 8.90
N GLY A 210 -30.60 25.73 9.17
CA GLY A 210 -30.82 26.88 10.06
C GLY A 210 -31.89 27.83 9.51
N GLU A 211 -31.86 28.10 8.20
CA GLU A 211 -32.86 28.92 7.52
C GLU A 211 -34.25 28.27 7.53
N GLN A 212 -34.35 26.97 7.26
CA GLN A 212 -35.61 26.22 7.33
C GLN A 212 -36.23 26.24 8.74
N CYS A 213 -35.42 26.01 9.79
CA CYS A 213 -35.90 26.09 11.18
C CYS A 213 -36.40 27.50 11.55
N ASN A 214 -35.73 28.55 11.06
CA ASN A 214 -36.16 29.93 11.31
C ASN A 214 -37.45 30.29 10.53
N ALA A 215 -37.64 29.76 9.32
CA ALA A 215 -38.83 30.01 8.50
C ALA A 215 -40.10 29.36 9.09
N VAL A 216 -39.99 28.15 9.65
CA VAL A 216 -41.12 27.45 10.30
C VAL A 216 -41.58 28.14 11.60
N GLY A 217 -40.71 28.92 12.23
CA GLY A 217 -41.00 29.64 13.49
C GLY A 217 -42.09 30.72 13.42
N HIS A 218 -42.66 31.01 12.23
CA HIS A 218 -43.66 32.07 12.08
C HIS A 218 -45.13 31.60 12.08
N ASP A 219 -45.42 30.31 11.88
CA ASP A 219 -46.77 29.74 11.99
C ASP A 219 -46.93 28.93 13.29
N SER A 220 -47.38 29.61 14.34
CA SER A 220 -47.45 29.11 15.72
C SER A 220 -48.64 28.17 15.99
N SER A 221 -49.09 27.41 14.97
CA SER A 221 -50.24 26.50 15.06
C SER A 221 -49.90 25.00 14.89
N ILE A 222 -48.72 24.63 14.37
CA ILE A 222 -48.34 23.21 14.15
C ILE A 222 -46.88 22.93 14.59
N SER A 223 -46.60 23.03 15.90
CA SER A 223 -45.27 22.73 16.45
C SER A 223 -45.34 21.80 17.68
N ASN A 224 -45.73 20.54 17.48
CA ASN A 224 -45.81 19.54 18.57
C ASN A 224 -45.51 18.09 18.15
N VAL A 225 -44.68 17.89 17.12
CA VAL A 225 -44.07 16.59 16.80
C VAL A 225 -42.56 16.80 16.63
N THR A 226 -41.76 16.08 17.43
CA THR A 226 -40.28 16.06 17.47
C THR A 226 -39.55 17.41 17.62
N GLY A 227 -39.49 17.92 18.86
CA GLY A 227 -38.72 19.11 19.24
C GLY A 227 -37.22 18.88 19.47
N THR A 228 -36.51 18.28 18.52
CA THR A 228 -35.04 18.18 18.52
C THR A 228 -34.42 19.33 17.74
N LYS A 229 -33.46 20.06 18.33
CA LYS A 229 -32.67 21.06 17.60
C LYS A 229 -31.91 20.39 16.44
N PRO A 230 -31.73 21.05 15.27
CA PRO A 230 -30.92 20.50 14.19
C PRO A 230 -29.49 20.25 14.68
N LYS A 231 -28.97 19.05 14.42
CA LYS A 231 -27.65 18.60 14.85
C LYS A 231 -26.63 19.08 13.82
N LYS A 232 -25.79 20.04 14.21
CA LYS A 232 -24.77 20.60 13.32
C LYS A 232 -23.80 19.51 12.88
N GLN A 233 -23.65 19.37 11.57
CA GLN A 233 -22.79 18.39 10.92
C GLN A 233 -21.36 18.90 10.80
N TYR A 234 -20.38 18.02 10.91
CA TYR A 234 -18.95 18.34 10.78
C TYR A 234 -18.21 17.36 9.88
N VAL A 235 -17.04 17.77 9.40
CA VAL A 235 -16.07 16.88 8.75
C VAL A 235 -14.81 16.82 9.58
N THR A 236 -14.31 15.60 9.80
CA THR A 236 -13.11 15.31 10.58
C THR A 236 -12.10 14.58 9.71
N LEU A 237 -10.94 15.20 9.47
CA LEU A 237 -9.79 14.54 8.85
C LEU A 237 -8.99 13.79 9.92
N VAL A 238 -8.80 12.49 9.72
CA VAL A 238 -8.16 11.57 10.65
C VAL A 238 -6.81 11.14 10.06
N ILE A 239 -5.71 11.54 10.71
CA ILE A 239 -4.35 11.49 10.18
C ILE A 239 -3.33 10.84 11.14
N PRO A 240 -2.22 10.28 10.61
CA PRO A 240 -1.18 9.69 11.44
C PRO A 240 -0.33 10.74 12.19
N TRP A 241 -0.20 10.54 13.50
CA TRP A 241 0.91 11.09 14.29
C TRP A 241 2.02 10.06 14.44
N LEU A 242 3.18 10.34 13.88
CA LEU A 242 4.38 9.51 14.05
C LEU A 242 4.97 9.73 15.44
N GLU A 243 4.68 8.85 16.39
CA GLU A 243 5.02 9.06 17.81
C GLU A 243 6.53 9.16 18.06
N LEU A 244 7.37 8.43 17.32
CA LEU A 244 8.83 8.48 17.50
C LEU A 244 9.50 9.56 16.64
N GLU A 245 10.41 10.32 17.25
CA GLU A 245 11.19 11.37 16.57
C GLU A 245 12.04 10.80 15.42
N GLU A 246 12.58 9.59 15.55
CA GLU A 246 13.36 8.92 14.50
C GLU A 246 12.57 8.73 13.20
N ASP A 247 11.30 8.33 13.30
CA ASP A 247 10.39 8.18 12.16
C ASP A 247 10.10 9.54 11.50
N ARG A 248 9.87 10.58 12.33
CA ARG A 248 9.64 11.96 11.87
C ARG A 248 10.85 12.49 11.10
N LEU A 249 12.06 12.30 11.64
CA LEU A 249 13.31 12.75 11.04
C LEU A 249 13.71 11.97 9.78
N GLU A 250 13.40 10.67 9.67
CA GLU A 250 13.62 9.92 8.42
C GLU A 250 12.66 10.41 7.32
N LEU A 251 11.39 10.69 7.66
CA LEU A 251 10.36 10.97 6.68
C LEU A 251 10.33 12.43 6.21
N TYR A 252 10.49 13.39 7.11
CA TYR A 252 10.42 14.82 6.81
C TYR A 252 11.59 15.60 7.45
N PRO A 253 12.84 15.37 7.04
CA PRO A 253 14.05 15.91 7.68
C PRO A 253 14.12 17.45 7.76
N ASN A 254 13.34 18.16 6.94
CA ASN A 254 13.28 19.63 6.89
C ASN A 254 12.18 20.24 7.79
N HIS A 255 11.30 19.42 8.36
CA HIS A 255 10.23 19.86 9.25
C HIS A 255 10.38 19.15 10.60
N LYS A 256 10.12 19.85 11.70
CA LYS A 256 10.17 19.26 13.03
C LYS A 256 8.93 19.67 13.80
N PHE A 257 8.19 18.66 14.24
CA PHE A 257 7.08 18.81 15.14
C PHE A 257 7.40 18.00 16.39
N ASP A 258 7.35 18.66 17.54
CA ASP A 258 7.46 18.03 18.84
C ASP A 258 6.10 17.49 19.30
N THR A 259 5.00 18.10 18.82
CA THR A 259 3.62 17.75 19.20
C THR A 259 2.67 17.73 17.99
N PRO A 260 1.52 17.02 18.06
CA PRO A 260 0.52 17.00 16.98
C PRO A 260 -0.03 18.39 16.63
N GLU A 261 -0.20 19.28 17.62
CA GLU A 261 -0.78 20.62 17.44
C GLU A 261 0.13 21.51 16.58
N GLN A 262 1.45 21.31 16.64
CA GLN A 262 2.40 22.00 15.74
C GLN A 262 2.25 21.51 14.30
N GLN A 263 2.01 20.21 14.09
CA GLN A 263 1.75 19.64 12.76
C GLN A 263 0.38 20.09 12.23
N GLU A 264 -0.63 20.20 13.11
CA GLU A 264 -1.94 20.75 12.76
C GLU A 264 -1.85 22.22 12.33
N THR A 265 -1.09 23.02 13.08
CA THR A 265 -0.83 24.43 12.74
C THR A 265 -0.22 24.54 11.35
N TYR A 266 0.79 23.73 11.03
CA TYR A 266 1.37 23.66 9.69
C TYR A 266 0.36 23.24 8.60
N ILE A 267 -0.52 22.27 8.87
CA ILE A 267 -1.58 21.85 7.94
C ILE A 267 -2.57 23.00 7.68
N ARG A 268 -2.99 23.71 8.73
CA ARG A 268 -3.92 24.85 8.63
C ARG A 268 -3.29 26.06 7.93
N GLU A 269 -2.02 26.33 8.18
CA GLU A 269 -1.24 27.34 7.44
C GLU A 269 -1.15 26.99 5.96
N TRP A 270 -0.87 25.73 5.61
CA TRP A 270 -0.83 25.27 4.22
C TRP A 270 -2.20 25.39 3.54
N LEU A 271 -3.29 24.99 4.21
CA LEU A 271 -4.65 25.18 3.69
C LEU A 271 -4.96 26.66 3.41
N ARG A 272 -4.62 27.56 4.34
CA ARG A 272 -4.86 29.00 4.20
C ARG A 272 -4.00 29.64 3.10
N ASN A 273 -2.70 29.35 3.09
CA ASN A 273 -1.72 30.09 2.31
C ASN A 273 -1.46 29.47 0.94
N ASP A 274 -1.28 28.15 0.86
CA ASP A 274 -0.93 27.42 -0.37
C ASP A 274 -2.19 26.92 -1.12
N ALA A 275 -3.26 26.54 -0.40
CA ALA A 275 -4.51 26.06 -1.02
C ALA A 275 -5.63 27.12 -1.09
N HIS A 276 -5.44 28.28 -0.46
CA HIS A 276 -6.41 29.39 -0.41
C HIS A 276 -7.77 29.03 0.20
N MET A 277 -7.77 28.15 1.21
CA MET A 277 -8.94 27.63 1.91
C MET A 277 -8.99 28.17 3.35
N GLU A 278 -9.04 29.50 3.52
CA GLU A 278 -8.95 30.17 4.84
C GLU A 278 -10.06 29.76 5.81
N GLU A 279 -11.28 29.63 5.29
CA GLU A 279 -12.45 29.21 6.06
C GLU A 279 -12.35 27.74 6.51
N GLU A 280 -11.94 26.85 5.61
CA GLU A 280 -11.76 25.44 5.93
C GLU A 280 -10.52 25.22 6.84
N ALA A 281 -9.55 26.12 6.81
CA ALA A 281 -8.40 26.14 7.74
C ALA A 281 -8.74 26.64 9.15
N ASN A 282 -9.90 27.28 9.36
CA ASN A 282 -10.29 27.85 10.66
C ASN A 282 -10.43 26.74 11.74
N PRO A 283 -9.83 26.89 12.93
CA PRO A 283 -9.88 25.86 13.98
C PRO A 283 -11.23 25.76 14.70
N ASP A 284 -12.01 26.85 14.76
CA ASP A 284 -13.26 26.92 15.52
C ASP A 284 -14.46 26.41 14.72
N HIS A 285 -14.48 26.65 13.40
CA HIS A 285 -15.61 26.33 12.53
C HIS A 285 -15.27 25.66 11.18
N GLY A 286 -13.99 25.49 10.87
CA GLY A 286 -13.52 24.84 9.65
C GLY A 286 -13.41 23.32 9.78
N LEU A 287 -12.40 22.74 9.11
CA LEU A 287 -12.10 21.32 9.15
C LEU A 287 -11.61 20.91 10.55
N ARG A 288 -12.23 19.88 11.14
CA ARG A 288 -11.70 19.22 12.35
C ARG A 288 -10.54 18.30 11.94
N ILE A 289 -9.49 18.26 12.74
CA ILE A 289 -8.33 17.39 12.52
C ILE A 289 -8.15 16.51 13.76
N LEU A 290 -7.92 15.22 13.54
CA LEU A 290 -7.78 14.21 14.59
C LEU A 290 -6.55 13.35 14.30
N PHE A 291 -5.72 13.12 15.31
CA PHE A 291 -4.51 12.30 15.17
C PHE A 291 -4.69 10.90 15.75
N TYR A 292 -4.39 9.88 14.94
CA TYR A 292 -4.20 8.51 15.42
C TYR A 292 -2.69 8.19 15.47
N PRO A 293 -2.22 7.36 16.42
CA PRO A 293 -0.80 7.08 16.54
C PRO A 293 -0.32 6.11 15.45
N ALA A 294 0.89 6.36 14.94
CA ALA A 294 1.43 5.68 13.79
C ALA A 294 2.96 5.53 13.87
N ARG A 295 3.50 4.72 12.96
CA ARG A 295 4.94 4.49 12.78
C ARG A 295 5.27 4.44 11.29
N TYR A 296 6.46 4.89 10.93
CA TYR A 296 7.03 4.77 9.60
C TYR A 296 7.84 3.48 9.46
N HIS A 297 7.53 2.68 8.44
CA HIS A 297 8.24 1.44 8.15
C HIS A 297 9.27 1.68 7.05
N SER A 298 10.51 2.02 7.42
CA SER A 298 11.61 2.34 6.50
C SER A 298 11.88 1.30 5.41
N GLY A 299 11.63 0.00 5.66
CA GLY A 299 11.75 -1.07 4.66
C GLY A 299 10.61 -1.17 3.64
N LEU A 300 9.39 -0.72 3.99
CA LEU A 300 8.22 -0.71 3.10
C LEU A 300 7.96 0.71 2.52
N LYS A 301 8.68 1.72 3.03
CA LYS A 301 8.54 3.15 2.68
C LYS A 301 7.09 3.66 2.83
N SER A 302 6.40 3.18 3.87
CA SER A 302 5.00 3.49 4.17
C SER A 302 4.79 3.74 5.67
N ILE A 303 3.75 4.51 6.00
CA ILE A 303 3.28 4.72 7.38
C ILE A 303 2.22 3.66 7.72
N PHE A 304 2.20 3.18 8.95
CA PHE A 304 1.19 2.24 9.45
C PHE A 304 0.65 2.70 10.81
N ALA A 305 -0.61 2.40 11.07
CA ALA A 305 -1.26 2.69 12.35
C ALA A 305 -0.73 1.82 13.50
N MET A 306 -0.80 2.37 14.71
CA MET A 306 -0.56 1.67 15.97
C MET A 306 -1.81 1.68 16.85
N GLY A 307 -2.10 0.57 17.52
CA GLY A 307 -3.30 0.41 18.35
C GLY A 307 -4.61 0.49 17.56
N ASP A 308 -5.73 0.36 18.26
CA ASP A 308 -7.05 0.46 17.65
C ASP A 308 -7.45 1.91 17.33
N MET A 309 -7.32 2.29 16.05
CA MET A 309 -7.83 3.57 15.51
C MET A 309 -9.32 3.80 15.79
N VAL A 310 -10.14 2.75 15.80
CA VAL A 310 -11.59 2.89 16.01
C VAL A 310 -11.87 3.24 17.47
N ALA A 311 -11.15 2.64 18.42
CA ALA A 311 -11.19 3.06 19.82
C ALA A 311 -10.64 4.49 20.02
N VAL A 312 -9.61 4.92 19.28
CA VAL A 312 -9.13 6.32 19.31
C VAL A 312 -10.25 7.29 18.88
N LEU A 313 -10.99 6.96 17.81
CA LEU A 313 -12.11 7.76 17.34
C LEU A 313 -13.23 7.83 18.39
N THR A 314 -13.73 6.68 18.87
CA THR A 314 -14.81 6.61 19.87
C THR A 314 -14.46 7.32 21.19
N ASN A 315 -13.18 7.33 21.58
CA ASN A 315 -12.74 8.02 22.80
C ASN A 315 -12.55 9.54 22.62
N GLN A 316 -12.52 10.05 21.38
CA GLN A 316 -12.32 11.47 21.07
C GLN A 316 -13.56 12.14 20.47
N THR A 317 -14.59 11.38 20.12
CA THR A 317 -15.92 11.88 19.77
C THR A 317 -16.66 12.41 20.99
N THR A 318 -17.37 13.52 20.81
CA THR A 318 -18.29 14.06 21.82
C THR A 318 -19.60 13.27 21.84
N GLU A 319 -20.45 13.45 22.87
CA GLU A 319 -21.83 12.91 22.85
C GLU A 319 -22.67 13.44 21.67
N GLU A 320 -22.29 14.57 21.07
CA GLU A 320 -22.92 15.10 19.86
C GLU A 320 -22.46 14.34 18.58
N ASP A 321 -21.27 13.71 18.59
CA ASP A 321 -20.64 13.06 17.44
C ASP A 321 -20.83 11.53 17.43
N ASP A 322 -22.07 11.05 17.53
CA ASP A 322 -22.40 9.63 17.39
C ASP A 322 -21.90 9.04 16.05
N LEU A 323 -20.91 8.15 16.13
CA LEU A 323 -20.31 7.48 14.97
C LEU A 323 -21.28 6.54 14.25
N SER A 324 -22.31 6.05 14.93
CA SER A 324 -23.31 5.15 14.35
C SER A 324 -24.30 5.85 13.40
N ASP A 325 -24.36 7.18 13.40
CA ASP A 325 -25.03 8.00 12.39
C ASP A 325 -24.06 8.51 11.29
N ALA A 326 -22.77 8.53 11.60
CA ALA A 326 -21.72 9.12 10.77
C ALA A 326 -21.36 8.28 9.53
N VAL A 327 -20.67 8.93 8.59
CA VAL A 327 -20.06 8.31 7.41
C VAL A 327 -18.54 8.28 7.60
N CYS A 328 -17.92 7.14 7.29
CA CYS A 328 -16.47 7.02 7.22
C CYS A 328 -16.01 6.86 5.77
N ILE A 329 -14.97 7.60 5.38
CA ILE A 329 -14.24 7.48 4.13
C ILE A 329 -12.84 7.01 4.48
N LEU A 330 -12.46 5.83 4.00
CA LEU A 330 -11.14 5.22 4.19
C LEU A 330 -10.34 5.39 2.90
N GLU A 331 -9.23 6.12 2.95
CA GLU A 331 -8.30 6.27 1.82
C GLU A 331 -7.19 5.22 1.96
N GLU A 332 -7.04 4.36 0.96
CA GLU A 332 -6.29 3.09 1.01
C GLU A 332 -6.77 2.13 2.13
N PRO A 333 -8.05 1.69 2.09
CA PRO A 333 -8.65 0.82 3.10
C PRO A 333 -7.89 -0.50 3.31
N GLU A 334 -7.21 -1.05 2.30
CA GLU A 334 -6.34 -2.21 2.48
C GLU A 334 -5.14 -1.89 3.38
N HIS A 335 -4.47 -0.76 3.13
CA HIS A 335 -3.26 -0.34 3.82
C HIS A 335 -3.53 0.05 5.28
N LEU A 336 -4.68 0.69 5.54
CA LEU A 336 -5.20 0.96 6.89
C LEU A 336 -5.43 -0.31 7.71
N ASN A 337 -5.69 -1.46 7.06
CA ASN A 337 -6.16 -2.66 7.75
C ASN A 337 -5.17 -3.85 7.76
N TRP A 338 -4.20 -3.96 6.84
CA TRP A 338 -3.27 -5.12 6.75
C TRP A 338 -2.58 -5.54 8.06
N TYR A 339 -2.22 -4.57 8.90
CA TYR A 339 -1.54 -4.81 10.18
C TYR A 339 -2.29 -4.23 11.37
N ARG A 340 -3.60 -4.01 11.23
CA ARG A 340 -4.44 -3.36 12.25
C ARG A 340 -4.30 -4.06 13.61
N ALA A 341 -4.39 -3.28 14.67
CA ALA A 341 -4.64 -3.81 16.00
C ALA A 341 -6.03 -4.49 16.08
N PRO A 342 -6.20 -5.49 16.96
CA PRO A 342 -7.46 -6.19 17.11
C PRO A 342 -8.50 -5.32 17.84
N GLY A 343 -9.45 -4.76 17.10
CA GLY A 343 -10.55 -3.96 17.67
C GLY A 343 -11.85 -4.03 16.86
N ASP A 344 -12.85 -3.24 17.24
CA ASP A 344 -14.15 -3.23 16.57
C ASP A 344 -14.04 -2.77 15.11
N GLY A 345 -14.73 -3.44 14.18
CA GLY A 345 -14.61 -3.15 12.75
C GLY A 345 -15.25 -1.81 12.36
N TRP A 346 -14.70 -1.15 11.34
CA TRP A 346 -15.24 0.10 10.78
C TRP A 346 -16.75 0.01 10.46
N THR A 347 -17.16 -1.09 9.82
CA THR A 347 -18.56 -1.40 9.43
C THR A 347 -19.47 -1.79 10.60
N LYS A 348 -18.92 -1.96 11.81
CA LYS A 348 -19.68 -2.17 13.06
C LYS A 348 -19.94 -0.85 13.80
N VAL A 349 -19.04 0.13 13.66
CA VAL A 349 -19.10 1.41 14.37
C VAL A 349 -19.74 2.51 13.53
N PHE A 350 -19.51 2.51 12.21
CA PHE A 350 -20.09 3.49 11.28
C PHE A 350 -21.25 2.89 10.49
N ASN A 351 -22.33 3.67 10.34
CA ASN A 351 -23.48 3.32 9.49
C ASN A 351 -23.06 3.01 8.06
N TYR A 352 -22.12 3.82 7.55
CA TYR A 352 -21.67 3.75 6.18
C TYR A 352 -20.16 3.98 6.05
N VAL A 353 -19.52 3.18 5.20
CA VAL A 353 -18.06 3.17 5.03
C VAL A 353 -17.72 3.07 3.54
N ILE A 354 -17.05 4.10 3.03
CA ILE A 354 -16.62 4.22 1.65
C ILE A 354 -15.10 3.96 1.61
N GLY A 355 -14.66 2.97 0.86
CA GLY A 355 -13.24 2.76 0.57
C GLY A 355 -12.84 3.46 -0.71
N ILE A 356 -11.80 4.30 -0.68
CA ILE A 356 -11.20 4.91 -1.87
C ILE A 356 -9.83 4.29 -2.08
N VAL A 357 -9.64 3.69 -3.26
CA VAL A 357 -8.42 2.96 -3.63
C VAL A 357 -7.72 3.73 -4.73
N HIS A 358 -6.48 4.17 -4.47
CA HIS A 358 -5.76 5.07 -5.35
C HIS A 358 -4.25 4.75 -5.53
N THR A 359 -3.78 3.65 -4.93
CA THR A 359 -2.40 3.16 -5.01
C THR A 359 -2.39 1.71 -5.49
N ASN A 360 -1.71 1.44 -6.61
CA ASN A 360 -1.54 0.08 -7.10
C ASN A 360 -0.45 -0.64 -6.30
N TYR A 361 -0.80 -1.11 -5.10
CA TYR A 361 0.13 -1.82 -4.22
C TYR A 361 0.61 -3.16 -4.78
N VAL A 362 -0.18 -3.79 -5.66
CA VAL A 362 0.22 -5.03 -6.35
C VAL A 362 1.39 -4.74 -7.30
N GLU A 363 1.29 -3.66 -8.08
CA GLU A 363 2.34 -3.23 -9.01
C GLU A 363 3.53 -2.56 -8.30
N TYR A 364 3.29 -1.83 -7.21
CA TYR A 364 4.39 -1.30 -6.39
C TYR A 364 5.22 -2.44 -5.79
N ALA A 365 4.55 -3.52 -5.37
CA ALA A 365 5.24 -4.63 -4.74
C ALA A 365 5.94 -5.55 -5.76
N SER A 366 5.37 -5.75 -6.96
CA SER A 366 6.00 -6.50 -8.07
C SER A 366 7.29 -5.82 -8.56
N THR A 367 7.36 -4.48 -8.52
CA THR A 367 8.48 -3.70 -9.08
C THR A 367 9.59 -3.39 -8.07
N GLN A 368 9.30 -3.20 -6.77
CA GLN A 368 10.29 -2.72 -5.80
C GLN A 368 10.88 -3.81 -4.88
N PHE A 369 10.28 -5.00 -4.80
CA PHE A 369 10.79 -6.10 -3.96
C PHE A 369 11.32 -7.27 -4.79
N HIS A 370 12.64 -7.34 -5.01
CA HIS A 370 13.32 -8.49 -5.63
C HIS A 370 13.44 -9.72 -4.70
N GLY A 371 12.36 -10.05 -3.99
CA GLY A 371 12.17 -11.32 -3.27
C GLY A 371 10.94 -12.00 -3.83
N LEU A 372 10.92 -13.34 -3.91
CA LEU A 372 9.93 -14.08 -4.72
C LEU A 372 8.49 -14.13 -4.16
N TRP A 373 8.08 -13.13 -3.35
CA TRP A 373 6.74 -12.90 -2.79
C TRP A 373 6.37 -11.45 -2.91
N THR A 374 5.12 -11.18 -3.29
CA THR A 374 4.29 -10.07 -2.76
C THR A 374 2.94 -10.02 -3.49
N ALA A 375 2.95 -9.85 -4.81
CA ALA A 375 1.78 -9.44 -5.59
C ALA A 375 0.49 -10.30 -5.37
N PRO A 376 0.44 -11.63 -5.60
CA PRO A 376 -0.79 -12.41 -5.42
C PRO A 376 -1.30 -12.49 -3.96
N ALA A 377 -0.37 -12.51 -3.01
CA ALA A 377 -0.69 -12.57 -1.59
C ALA A 377 -1.24 -11.22 -1.07
N ILE A 378 -0.62 -10.11 -1.48
CA ILE A 378 -1.13 -8.76 -1.24
C ILE A 378 -2.50 -8.60 -1.91
N GLN A 379 -2.65 -9.02 -3.16
CA GLN A 379 -3.90 -8.99 -3.91
C GLN A 379 -5.05 -9.60 -3.10
N VAL A 380 -4.90 -10.86 -2.64
CA VAL A 380 -5.95 -11.54 -1.87
C VAL A 380 -6.15 -10.90 -0.48
N MET A 381 -5.07 -10.49 0.20
CA MET A 381 -5.16 -9.85 1.51
C MET A 381 -5.88 -8.49 1.44
N SER A 382 -5.57 -7.66 0.45
CA SER A 382 -6.24 -6.37 0.21
C SER A 382 -7.71 -6.55 -0.14
N SER A 383 -8.05 -7.54 -0.99
CA SER A 383 -9.44 -7.90 -1.26
C SER A 383 -10.17 -8.32 0.02
N ALA A 384 -9.56 -9.13 0.89
CA ALA A 384 -10.15 -9.49 2.17
C ALA A 384 -10.36 -8.27 3.09
N MET A 385 -9.40 -7.33 3.17
CA MET A 385 -9.55 -6.11 3.98
C MET A 385 -10.68 -5.21 3.48
N ILE A 386 -10.72 -4.94 2.18
CA ILE A 386 -11.77 -4.11 1.56
C ILE A 386 -13.15 -4.76 1.72
N ARG A 387 -13.26 -6.07 1.50
CA ARG A 387 -14.53 -6.81 1.70
C ARG A 387 -15.06 -6.67 3.13
N ALA A 388 -14.19 -6.89 4.11
CA ALA A 388 -14.52 -6.86 5.53
C ALA A 388 -14.90 -5.46 6.06
N TYR A 389 -14.26 -4.41 5.53
CA TYR A 389 -14.29 -3.08 6.14
C TYR A 389 -14.91 -1.96 5.30
N CYS A 390 -15.41 -2.25 4.09
CA CYS A 390 -16.10 -1.25 3.25
C CYS A 390 -17.53 -1.69 2.86
N HIS A 391 -18.44 -0.71 2.80
CA HIS A 391 -19.80 -0.86 2.28
C HIS A 391 -19.90 -0.53 0.78
N LYS A 392 -19.11 0.44 0.29
CA LYS A 392 -18.90 0.77 -1.14
C LYS A 392 -17.41 1.02 -1.37
N VAL A 393 -16.93 0.75 -2.57
CA VAL A 393 -15.53 0.90 -2.96
C VAL A 393 -15.46 1.72 -4.25
N ILE A 394 -14.62 2.74 -4.27
CA ILE A 394 -14.36 3.59 -5.43
C ILE A 394 -12.88 3.43 -5.80
N LYS A 395 -12.63 2.93 -7.01
CA LYS A 395 -11.29 2.81 -7.59
C LYS A 395 -11.09 3.97 -8.57
N LEU A 396 -9.95 4.64 -8.55
CA LEU A 396 -9.73 5.76 -9.50
C LEU A 396 -9.53 5.32 -10.96
N SER A 397 -9.27 4.03 -11.22
CA SER A 397 -9.09 3.45 -12.56
C SER A 397 -9.36 1.94 -12.56
N GLY A 398 -9.67 1.40 -13.74
CA GLY A 398 -9.80 -0.04 -14.01
C GLY A 398 -8.50 -0.84 -13.78
N VAL A 399 -7.32 -0.20 -13.86
CA VAL A 399 -6.01 -0.85 -13.66
C VAL A 399 -5.85 -1.46 -12.27
N LEU A 400 -6.62 -0.97 -11.28
CA LEU A 400 -6.69 -1.56 -9.97
C LEU A 400 -7.47 -2.87 -10.01
N GLN A 401 -6.91 -3.88 -9.34
CA GLN A 401 -7.50 -5.20 -9.22
C GLN A 401 -8.99 -5.19 -8.81
N THR A 402 -9.66 -6.32 -9.05
CA THR A 402 -10.97 -6.58 -8.47
C THR A 402 -10.84 -6.96 -7.00
N TYR A 403 -11.65 -6.36 -6.12
CA TYR A 403 -11.63 -6.56 -4.68
C TYR A 403 -12.95 -7.19 -4.16
N ALA A 404 -14.08 -6.65 -4.62
CA ALA A 404 -15.45 -6.95 -4.23
C ALA A 404 -16.42 -6.42 -5.31
N VAL A 405 -16.57 -7.14 -6.44
CA VAL A 405 -17.33 -6.70 -7.64
C VAL A 405 -18.69 -6.08 -7.29
N GLU A 406 -19.40 -6.66 -6.33
CA GLU A 406 -20.74 -6.22 -5.93
C GLU A 406 -20.77 -4.88 -5.18
N LYS A 407 -19.60 -4.37 -4.75
CA LYS A 407 -19.40 -3.11 -4.01
C LYS A 407 -18.55 -2.08 -4.77
N GLU A 408 -17.90 -2.48 -5.85
CA GLU A 408 -16.94 -1.66 -6.59
C GLU A 408 -17.59 -0.69 -7.58
N SER A 409 -16.90 0.42 -7.81
CA SER A 409 -17.13 1.38 -8.90
C SER A 409 -15.77 1.91 -9.34
N VAL A 410 -15.67 2.33 -10.61
CA VAL A 410 -14.47 3.00 -11.15
C VAL A 410 -14.84 4.44 -11.48
N ASP A 411 -14.26 5.39 -10.75
CA ASP A 411 -14.49 6.82 -10.95
C ASP A 411 -13.35 7.67 -10.36
N ASN A 412 -12.98 8.74 -11.05
CA ASN A 412 -11.95 9.68 -10.60
C ASN A 412 -12.52 10.67 -9.58
N VAL A 413 -12.45 10.31 -8.30
CA VAL A 413 -12.81 11.18 -7.18
C VAL A 413 -11.65 12.06 -6.70
N HIS A 414 -10.77 12.51 -7.60
CA HIS A 414 -9.75 13.53 -7.33
C HIS A 414 -9.97 14.80 -8.17
N GLY A 415 -9.50 15.93 -7.65
CA GLY A 415 -9.39 17.22 -8.34
C GLY A 415 -7.95 17.74 -8.32
N VAL A 416 -7.71 18.93 -8.87
CA VAL A 416 -6.41 19.63 -8.82
C VAL A 416 -6.52 20.97 -8.10
N ARG A 417 -5.37 21.53 -7.67
CA ARG A 417 -5.30 22.87 -7.05
C ARG A 417 -5.74 23.96 -8.05
N GLU A 418 -6.46 24.98 -7.57
CA GLU A 418 -7.01 26.06 -8.41
C GLU A 418 -5.94 26.80 -9.24
N ASP A 419 -4.68 26.84 -8.80
CA ASP A 419 -3.57 27.42 -9.58
C ASP A 419 -3.43 26.81 -10.97
N PHE A 420 -3.59 25.50 -11.10
CA PHE A 420 -3.48 24.81 -12.38
C PHE A 420 -4.62 25.21 -13.33
N ILE A 421 -5.83 25.36 -12.79
CA ILE A 421 -7.02 25.77 -13.55
C ILE A 421 -6.91 27.26 -13.93
N ARG A 422 -6.42 28.10 -13.01
CA ARG A 422 -6.12 29.52 -13.24
C ARG A 422 -5.09 29.70 -14.37
N GLU A 423 -4.04 28.87 -14.38
CA GLU A 423 -3.07 28.83 -15.46
C GLU A 423 -3.69 28.40 -16.80
N GLY A 424 -4.55 27.38 -16.80
CA GLY A 424 -5.32 26.98 -17.99
C GLY A 424 -6.18 28.13 -18.55
N ARG A 425 -6.89 28.86 -17.68
CA ARG A 425 -7.65 30.07 -18.06
C ARG A 425 -6.73 31.18 -18.59
N ARG A 426 -5.54 31.39 -18.00
CA ARG A 426 -4.54 32.35 -18.50
C ARG A 426 -4.06 31.98 -19.90
N ARG A 427 -3.72 30.70 -20.13
CA ARG A 427 -3.25 30.19 -21.42
C ARG A 427 -4.31 30.34 -22.52
N ALA A 428 -5.57 30.02 -22.19
CA ALA A 428 -6.72 30.28 -23.06
C ALA A 428 -6.87 31.77 -23.44
N GLY A 429 -6.74 32.68 -22.46
CA GLY A 429 -6.84 34.12 -22.68
C GLY A 429 -5.71 34.71 -23.54
N VAL A 430 -4.50 34.15 -23.50
CA VAL A 430 -3.40 34.55 -24.39
C VAL A 430 -3.67 34.11 -25.84
N SER A 431 -4.13 32.86 -26.02
CA SER A 431 -4.45 32.30 -27.35
C SER A 431 -5.49 33.13 -28.11
N LEU A 432 -6.53 33.61 -27.43
CA LEU A 432 -7.57 34.45 -28.03
C LEU A 432 -7.07 35.85 -28.48
N ASN A 433 -6.00 36.36 -27.88
CA ASN A 433 -5.44 37.69 -28.18
C ASN A 433 -4.29 37.66 -29.20
N GLN A 434 -3.74 36.48 -29.53
CA GLN A 434 -2.66 36.31 -30.51
C GLN A 434 -3.18 35.86 -31.89
N THR A 435 -4.03 36.68 -32.51
CA THR A 435 -4.53 36.47 -33.88
C THR A 435 -3.56 36.90 -34.99
N ASN A 436 -2.37 37.41 -34.65
CA ASN A 436 -1.36 37.83 -35.61
C ASN A 436 -0.17 36.84 -35.66
N ILE A 437 -0.17 35.99 -36.68
CA ILE A 437 0.89 35.02 -36.96
C ILE A 437 2.18 35.74 -37.37
N THR A 438 3.23 35.63 -36.56
CA THR A 438 4.61 35.77 -37.03
C THR A 438 5.21 34.39 -37.25
N THR A 439 5.59 34.08 -38.49
CA THR A 439 6.30 32.85 -38.85
C THR A 439 7.74 32.88 -38.32
N ALA A 440 7.92 32.51 -37.05
CA ALA A 440 9.22 32.14 -36.51
C ALA A 440 9.71 30.82 -37.16
N SER A 441 11.03 30.66 -37.28
CA SER A 441 11.65 29.50 -37.92
C SER A 441 11.45 28.23 -37.10
N LEU A 442 10.67 27.29 -37.66
CA LEU A 442 10.18 26.04 -37.03
C LEU A 442 11.26 25.10 -36.45
N ASP A 443 12.55 25.33 -36.75
CA ASP A 443 13.63 24.41 -36.42
C ASP A 443 14.47 24.81 -35.18
N GLU A 444 14.38 26.05 -34.69
CA GLU A 444 15.21 26.54 -33.55
C GLU A 444 14.44 26.74 -32.23
N GLU A 445 13.13 27.06 -32.25
CA GLU A 445 12.32 27.26 -31.02
C GLU A 445 11.72 25.97 -30.43
N ALA A 446 11.93 24.82 -31.07
CA ALA A 446 11.39 23.54 -30.62
C ALA A 446 12.21 22.86 -29.50
N GLU A 447 13.44 23.32 -29.24
CA GLU A 447 14.27 22.79 -28.15
C GLU A 447 13.79 23.31 -26.78
N GLY A 448 13.39 22.39 -25.89
CA GLY A 448 12.95 22.71 -24.53
C GLY A 448 11.43 22.84 -24.31
N GLN A 449 10.60 22.54 -25.31
CA GLN A 449 9.13 22.58 -25.20
C GLN A 449 8.51 21.39 -24.43
N VAL A 450 9.27 20.30 -24.27
CA VAL A 450 8.82 19.01 -23.73
C VAL A 450 9.35 18.81 -22.31
N TYR A 451 8.50 18.34 -21.39
CA TYR A 451 8.92 18.00 -20.04
C TYR A 451 8.22 16.77 -19.45
N TYR A 452 8.85 16.21 -18.43
CA TYR A 452 8.30 15.23 -17.49
C TYR A 452 8.45 15.78 -16.07
N ILE A 453 7.48 15.50 -15.20
CA ILE A 453 7.58 15.77 -13.75
C ILE A 453 6.98 14.61 -12.96
N GLY A 454 7.75 14.12 -11.98
CA GLY A 454 7.34 13.02 -11.11
C GLY A 454 8.50 12.44 -10.31
N LYS A 455 8.23 11.44 -9.47
CA LYS A 455 9.28 10.71 -8.75
C LYS A 455 10.16 9.97 -9.76
N ILE A 456 11.48 10.05 -9.61
CA ILE A 456 12.42 9.45 -10.56
C ILE A 456 12.68 7.99 -10.13
N LEU A 457 11.92 7.08 -10.75
CA LEU A 457 11.95 5.63 -10.57
C LEU A 457 11.69 4.96 -11.93
N TRP A 458 12.32 3.82 -12.21
CA TRP A 458 12.11 3.04 -13.43
C TRP A 458 10.64 2.70 -13.66
N ALA A 459 9.94 2.28 -12.61
CA ALA A 459 8.51 1.99 -12.61
C ALA A 459 7.64 3.18 -13.09
N LYS A 460 8.11 4.42 -12.98
CA LYS A 460 7.39 5.63 -13.44
C LYS A 460 7.59 5.92 -14.94
N GLY A 461 7.83 4.89 -15.76
CA GLY A 461 7.85 5.00 -17.22
C GLY A 461 9.21 5.34 -17.85
N PHE A 462 10.31 5.37 -17.10
CA PHE A 462 11.60 5.83 -17.64
C PHE A 462 12.24 4.85 -18.64
N GLU A 463 11.94 3.55 -18.55
CA GLU A 463 12.34 2.56 -19.55
C GLU A 463 11.59 2.80 -20.88
N GLN A 464 10.27 3.00 -20.79
CA GLN A 464 9.40 3.36 -21.92
C GLN A 464 9.84 4.70 -22.54
N MET A 465 10.22 5.69 -21.73
CA MET A 465 10.77 6.97 -22.23
C MET A 465 12.05 6.77 -23.05
N LEU A 466 12.96 5.90 -22.62
CA LEU A 466 14.18 5.57 -23.37
C LEU A 466 13.84 4.86 -24.69
N GLU A 467 12.91 3.91 -24.69
CA GLU A 467 12.44 3.25 -25.90
C GLU A 467 11.82 4.21 -26.93
N LEU A 468 11.04 5.19 -26.45
CA LEU A 468 10.42 6.21 -27.29
C LEU A 468 11.48 7.19 -27.85
N GLN A 469 12.51 7.52 -27.07
CA GLN A 469 13.65 8.32 -27.51
C GLN A 469 14.47 7.61 -28.60
N GLU A 470 14.82 6.34 -28.43
CA GLU A 470 15.55 5.57 -29.45
C GLU A 470 14.73 5.49 -30.75
N PHE A 471 13.45 5.14 -30.67
CA PHE A 471 12.56 5.06 -31.82
C PHE A 471 12.38 6.41 -32.55
N TYR A 472 12.24 7.51 -31.80
CA TYR A 472 12.16 8.85 -32.39
C TYR A 472 13.47 9.23 -33.12
N ASN A 473 14.63 8.82 -32.59
CA ASN A 473 15.93 9.01 -33.23
C ASN A 473 16.14 8.09 -34.44
N GLU A 474 15.58 6.88 -34.46
CA GLU A 474 15.50 6.04 -35.67
C GLU A 474 14.67 6.70 -36.78
N CYS A 475 13.54 7.33 -36.41
CA CYS A 475 12.65 7.99 -37.36
C CYS A 475 13.15 9.35 -37.88
N THR A 476 13.91 10.10 -37.08
CA THR A 476 14.26 11.51 -37.36
C THR A 476 15.76 11.83 -37.38
N GLY A 477 16.63 10.89 -36.99
CA GLY A 477 18.07 11.11 -36.82
C GLY A 477 18.48 11.88 -35.56
N LYS A 478 17.51 12.36 -34.76
CA LYS A 478 17.74 13.08 -33.50
C LYS A 478 16.84 12.58 -32.37
N TYR A 479 17.36 12.60 -31.14
CA TYR A 479 16.55 12.50 -29.93
C TYR A 479 15.72 13.79 -29.76
N PHE A 480 14.59 13.73 -29.07
CA PHE A 480 13.87 14.94 -28.67
C PHE A 480 14.44 15.49 -27.36
N ALA A 481 14.50 16.82 -27.23
CA ALA A 481 14.89 17.47 -25.99
C ALA A 481 13.79 17.31 -24.93
N ILE A 482 14.17 17.04 -23.68
CA ILE A 482 13.21 16.89 -22.57
C ILE A 482 13.77 17.39 -21.24
N ASP A 483 13.05 18.26 -20.55
CA ASP A 483 13.37 18.63 -19.18
C ASP A 483 12.67 17.68 -18.18
N VAL A 484 13.42 17.16 -17.21
CA VAL A 484 12.98 16.15 -16.24
C VAL A 484 13.04 16.75 -14.84
N TYR A 485 11.87 16.93 -14.23
CA TYR A 485 11.70 17.44 -12.87
C TYR A 485 11.32 16.34 -11.88
N GLY A 486 11.68 16.57 -10.62
CA GLY A 486 11.49 15.64 -9.52
C GLY A 486 12.81 15.12 -8.97
N GLY A 487 12.71 14.04 -8.19
CA GLY A 487 13.86 13.35 -7.62
C GLY A 487 13.49 11.92 -7.22
N GLY A 488 14.48 11.08 -6.93
CA GLY A 488 14.22 9.71 -6.50
C GLY A 488 15.48 8.88 -6.23
N PRO A 489 15.33 7.70 -5.58
CA PRO A 489 16.47 6.84 -5.25
C PRO A 489 17.19 6.28 -6.49
N GLU A 490 16.53 6.24 -7.63
CA GLU A 490 17.04 5.68 -8.90
C GLU A 490 17.53 6.78 -9.87
N GLU A 491 17.53 8.05 -9.44
CA GLU A 491 17.83 9.22 -10.26
C GLU A 491 19.22 9.17 -10.93
N GLU A 492 20.26 8.81 -10.19
CA GLU A 492 21.63 8.72 -10.73
C GLU A 492 21.80 7.56 -11.71
N GLU A 493 20.97 6.52 -11.64
CA GLU A 493 20.99 5.40 -12.58
C GLU A 493 20.26 5.78 -13.89
N ILE A 494 19.10 6.40 -13.76
CA ILE A 494 18.30 6.92 -14.88
C ILE A 494 19.09 8.01 -15.64
N LYS A 495 19.76 8.94 -14.94
CA LYS A 495 20.70 9.90 -15.57
C LYS A 495 21.78 9.22 -16.41
N ARG A 496 22.41 8.14 -15.90
CA ARG A 496 23.42 7.38 -16.65
C ARG A 496 22.83 6.68 -17.87
N ALA A 497 21.59 6.20 -17.79
CA ALA A 497 20.91 5.61 -18.94
C ALA A 497 20.55 6.65 -20.02
N PHE A 498 20.17 7.87 -19.65
CA PHE A 498 19.90 8.94 -20.62
C PHE A 498 21.17 9.49 -21.29
N HIS A 499 22.22 9.75 -20.50
CA HIS A 499 23.46 10.38 -21.00
C HIS A 499 24.50 9.39 -21.52
N GLY A 500 24.37 8.11 -21.18
CA GLY A 500 25.44 7.14 -21.30
C GLY A 500 26.57 7.39 -20.29
N ARG A 501 27.41 6.38 -20.09
CA ARG A 501 28.62 6.53 -19.28
C ARG A 501 29.63 7.39 -20.03
N ARG A 502 29.96 8.56 -19.48
CA ARG A 502 31.14 9.34 -19.92
C ARG A 502 32.39 8.48 -19.73
N GLY A 503 32.80 7.80 -20.79
CA GLY A 503 34.11 7.16 -20.85
C GLY A 503 35.16 8.21 -20.54
N ASN A 504 36.12 7.88 -19.66
CA ASN A 504 37.14 8.80 -19.18
C ASN A 504 38.19 9.01 -20.30
N SER A 505 37.76 9.68 -21.36
CA SER A 505 38.49 9.93 -22.60
C SER A 505 39.54 11.01 -22.37
N LYS A 506 40.59 10.65 -21.63
CA LYS A 506 41.88 11.31 -21.82
C LYS A 506 42.35 10.98 -23.23
N SER A 507 42.02 11.89 -24.16
CA SER A 507 42.47 11.95 -25.54
C SER A 507 43.94 11.51 -25.66
N HIS A 508 44.17 10.26 -26.02
CA HIS A 508 45.48 9.80 -26.47
C HIS A 508 45.65 10.25 -27.91
N LYS A 509 46.16 11.49 -28.10
CA LYS A 509 46.73 11.91 -29.38
C LYS A 509 47.79 10.89 -29.80
N GLY A 510 47.85 10.61 -31.10
CA GLY A 510 48.45 9.40 -31.66
C GLY A 510 49.84 9.06 -31.13
N LYS A 511 50.02 7.80 -30.74
CA LYS A 511 51.32 7.18 -30.53
C LYS A 511 51.75 6.43 -31.79
N LYS A 512 53.06 6.41 -32.06
CA LYS A 512 53.63 5.72 -33.23
C LYS A 512 53.51 4.20 -33.07
N VAL A 513 53.53 3.50 -34.21
CA VAL A 513 53.43 2.04 -34.28
C VAL A 513 54.54 1.31 -33.48
N SER A 514 55.68 1.97 -33.24
CA SER A 514 56.75 1.52 -32.35
C SER A 514 56.30 1.23 -30.90
N ASP A 515 55.29 1.94 -30.39
CA ASP A 515 54.85 1.82 -29.00
C ASP A 515 53.97 0.57 -28.77
N LEU A 516 53.49 -0.09 -29.82
CA LEU A 516 52.59 -1.25 -29.73
C LEU A 516 53.28 -2.53 -29.27
N GLU A 517 54.56 -2.74 -29.60
CA GLU A 517 55.31 -3.91 -29.15
C GLU A 517 55.63 -3.83 -27.64
N GLU A 518 55.94 -2.64 -27.13
CA GLU A 518 56.14 -2.42 -25.69
C GLU A 518 54.82 -2.62 -24.90
N LEU A 519 53.70 -2.12 -25.45
CA LEU A 519 52.35 -2.29 -24.88
C LEU A 519 51.88 -3.76 -24.80
N LEU A 520 52.34 -4.61 -25.71
CA LEU A 520 52.03 -6.05 -25.74
C LEU A 520 53.04 -6.91 -24.96
N SER A 521 54.11 -6.32 -24.43
CA SER A 521 55.07 -7.04 -23.60
C SER A 521 54.40 -7.65 -22.36
N ARG A 522 54.73 -8.91 -22.05
CA ARG A 522 54.17 -9.62 -20.88
C ARG A 522 54.46 -8.90 -19.56
N GLU A 523 55.54 -8.12 -19.49
CA GLU A 523 55.86 -7.30 -18.32
C GLU A 523 55.00 -6.04 -18.22
N TYR A 524 54.74 -5.30 -19.31
CA TYR A 524 53.80 -4.18 -19.29
C TYR A 524 52.39 -4.65 -18.88
N ILE A 525 51.91 -5.76 -19.46
CA ILE A 525 50.62 -6.35 -19.09
C ILE A 525 50.59 -6.77 -17.62
N LYS A 526 51.65 -7.43 -17.09
CA LYS A 526 51.76 -7.76 -15.67
C LYS A 526 51.76 -6.53 -14.76
N LYS A 527 52.53 -5.48 -15.11
CA LYS A 527 52.58 -4.21 -14.36
C LYS A 527 51.20 -3.54 -14.33
N LYS A 528 50.49 -3.53 -15.46
CA LYS A 528 49.14 -2.97 -15.58
C LYS A 528 48.11 -3.80 -14.81
N PHE A 529 48.18 -5.14 -14.84
CA PHE A 529 47.34 -6.01 -14.00
C PHE A 529 47.60 -5.82 -12.49
N HIS A 530 48.86 -5.57 -12.08
CA HIS A 530 49.18 -5.24 -10.70
C HIS A 530 48.67 -3.84 -10.30
N SER A 531 48.78 -2.86 -11.20
CA SER A 531 48.24 -1.51 -11.02
C SER A 531 46.70 -1.50 -10.91
N ILE A 532 46.00 -2.33 -11.68
CA ILE A 532 44.53 -2.49 -11.58
C ILE A 532 44.14 -3.11 -10.22
N LYS A 533 44.96 -4.01 -9.67
CA LYS A 533 44.74 -4.58 -8.33
C LYS A 533 45.03 -3.61 -7.17
N THR A 534 45.62 -2.44 -7.42
CA THR A 534 45.97 -1.46 -6.37
C THR A 534 45.25 -0.11 -6.48
N SER A 535 44.44 0.13 -7.52
CA SER A 535 43.47 1.23 -7.53
C SER A 535 42.07 0.73 -7.17
N SER A 536 41.63 0.97 -5.94
CA SER A 536 40.23 0.80 -5.50
C SER A 536 39.34 1.92 -6.06
N LEU A 537 39.28 2.01 -7.40
CA LEU A 537 38.21 2.67 -8.12
C LEU A 537 37.16 1.60 -8.39
N GLU A 538 36.03 1.68 -7.68
CA GLU A 538 34.88 0.81 -7.91
C GLU A 538 34.38 1.03 -9.34
N PHE A 539 34.76 0.13 -10.24
CA PHE A 539 34.16 0.05 -11.56
C PHE A 539 32.78 -0.59 -11.40
N GLU A 540 31.79 0.22 -11.01
CA GLU A 540 30.38 -0.17 -11.02
C GLU A 540 30.06 -0.73 -12.42
N MET A 541 29.55 -1.95 -12.54
CA MET A 541 29.19 -2.50 -13.85
C MET A 541 27.97 -1.76 -14.43
N PRO A 542 27.87 -1.60 -15.76
CA PRO A 542 26.62 -1.19 -16.40
C PRO A 542 25.50 -2.16 -16.02
N LYS A 543 24.39 -1.63 -15.50
CA LYS A 543 23.19 -2.38 -15.13
C LYS A 543 22.23 -2.53 -16.31
N SER A 544 22.26 -1.60 -17.27
CA SER A 544 21.49 -1.67 -18.52
C SER A 544 22.36 -1.38 -19.76
N PHE A 545 21.89 -1.82 -20.93
CA PHE A 545 22.54 -1.50 -22.21
C PHE A 545 22.46 0.00 -22.54
N HIS A 546 21.48 0.73 -22.02
CA HIS A 546 21.38 2.19 -22.21
C HIS A 546 22.58 2.93 -21.61
N GLU A 547 23.16 2.47 -20.49
CA GLU A 547 24.38 3.06 -19.93
C GLU A 547 25.60 2.98 -20.88
N LEU A 548 25.56 2.13 -21.92
CA LEU A 548 26.60 1.98 -22.94
C LEU A 548 26.40 2.86 -24.18
N ARG A 549 25.33 3.66 -24.25
CA ARG A 549 25.02 4.49 -25.42
C ARG A 549 26.07 5.58 -25.66
N ARG A 550 26.40 5.81 -26.93
CA ARG A 550 27.51 6.70 -27.35
C ARG A 550 27.09 8.17 -27.53
N LYS A 551 25.82 8.42 -27.87
CA LYS A 551 25.24 9.75 -28.08
C LYS A 551 24.25 9.98 -26.92
N PRO A 552 24.44 11.00 -26.07
CA PRO A 552 23.50 11.30 -24.99
C PRO A 552 22.14 11.74 -25.56
N ILE A 553 21.05 11.45 -24.84
CA ILE A 553 19.78 12.17 -25.03
C ILE A 553 19.97 13.59 -24.47
N PRO A 554 19.46 14.62 -25.15
CA PRO A 554 19.39 15.99 -24.63
C PRO A 554 18.28 16.09 -23.55
N ALA A 555 18.53 15.50 -22.38
CA ALA A 555 17.64 15.58 -21.23
C ALA A 555 18.28 16.40 -20.09
N ASN A 556 17.54 17.33 -19.48
CA ASN A 556 18.05 18.08 -18.33
C ASN A 556 17.33 17.62 -17.06
N PHE A 557 18.08 17.11 -16.08
CA PHE A 557 17.53 16.74 -14.78
C PHE A 557 17.62 17.93 -13.83
N LEU A 558 16.47 18.55 -13.53
CA LEU A 558 16.38 19.88 -12.91
C LEU A 558 15.98 19.86 -11.42
N GLY A 559 15.73 18.68 -10.86
CA GLY A 559 15.35 18.51 -9.46
C GLY A 559 13.86 18.76 -9.17
N PRO A 560 13.41 18.65 -7.91
CA PRO A 560 12.02 18.86 -7.52
C PRO A 560 11.58 20.33 -7.62
N VAL A 561 10.32 20.56 -8.01
CA VAL A 561 9.68 21.88 -8.11
C VAL A 561 8.17 21.73 -7.90
N ASP A 562 7.46 22.80 -7.50
CA ASP A 562 5.99 22.83 -7.60
C ASP A 562 5.59 22.92 -9.08
N HIS A 563 4.70 22.04 -9.53
CA HIS A 563 4.34 21.91 -10.94
C HIS A 563 3.64 23.16 -11.49
N ALA A 564 2.95 23.95 -10.66
CA ALA A 564 2.27 25.18 -11.10
C ALA A 564 3.28 26.25 -11.58
N LEU A 565 4.49 26.25 -11.03
CA LEU A 565 5.58 27.14 -11.46
C LEU A 565 6.10 26.83 -12.86
N LEU A 566 5.70 25.69 -13.45
CA LEU A 566 6.06 25.29 -14.81
C LEU A 566 4.98 25.66 -15.85
N GLY A 567 3.92 26.37 -15.45
CA GLY A 567 2.81 26.78 -16.32
C GLY A 567 3.27 27.45 -17.61
N GLU A 568 3.96 28.58 -17.48
CA GLU A 568 4.36 29.42 -18.61
C GLU A 568 5.49 28.82 -19.46
N LYS A 569 6.31 27.91 -18.91
CA LYS A 569 7.56 27.44 -19.55
C LYS A 569 7.34 26.37 -20.63
N TYR A 570 6.28 25.57 -20.55
CA TYR A 570 6.10 24.39 -21.41
C TYR A 570 4.69 24.23 -21.96
N LYS A 571 4.58 23.67 -23.17
CA LYS A 571 3.30 23.26 -23.76
C LYS A 571 3.11 21.75 -23.92
N VAL A 572 4.18 20.94 -23.88
CA VAL A 572 4.12 19.49 -24.07
C VAL A 572 4.58 18.76 -22.81
N PHE A 573 3.64 18.14 -22.10
CA PHE A 573 3.91 17.17 -21.05
C PHE A 573 3.92 15.75 -21.64
N VAL A 574 4.89 14.92 -21.24
CA VAL A 574 4.95 13.51 -21.64
C VAL A 574 4.98 12.63 -20.39
N ASN A 575 4.04 11.70 -20.29
CA ASN A 575 4.03 10.65 -19.28
C ASN A 575 3.81 9.28 -19.94
N PRO A 576 4.87 8.46 -20.08
CA PRO A 576 4.77 7.13 -20.69
C PRO A 576 4.46 6.02 -19.68
N SER A 577 4.17 6.34 -18.41
CA SER A 577 3.87 5.34 -17.38
C SER A 577 2.48 4.71 -17.57
N ILE A 578 2.42 3.40 -17.30
CA ILE A 578 1.21 2.58 -17.20
C ILE A 578 0.99 2.01 -15.79
N SER A 579 1.89 2.27 -14.84
CA SER A 579 1.84 1.75 -13.46
C SER A 579 0.99 2.60 -12.52
N GLU A 580 0.69 3.85 -12.90
CA GLU A 580 -0.13 4.75 -12.10
C GLU A 580 -1.57 4.26 -12.07
N VAL A 581 -2.30 4.51 -10.97
CA VAL A 581 -3.76 4.35 -10.98
C VAL A 581 -4.39 5.52 -11.71
N LEU A 582 -4.05 6.74 -11.27
CA LEU A 582 -4.39 8.00 -11.90
C LEU A 582 -3.19 8.93 -11.70
N CYS A 583 -2.60 9.42 -12.79
CA CYS A 583 -1.40 10.23 -12.70
C CYS A 583 -1.73 11.70 -12.41
N THR A 584 -1.53 12.16 -11.17
CA THR A 584 -1.80 13.56 -10.78
C THR A 584 -1.08 14.57 -11.68
N THR A 585 0.18 14.32 -12.05
CA THR A 585 0.92 15.28 -12.91
C THR A 585 0.40 15.33 -14.35
N THR A 586 -0.24 14.26 -14.82
CA THR A 586 -1.00 14.28 -16.09
C THR A 586 -2.25 15.15 -15.95
N PHE A 587 -2.98 15.00 -14.84
CA PHE A 587 -4.20 15.76 -14.55
C PHE A 587 -3.91 17.26 -14.39
N GLU A 588 -2.84 17.61 -13.68
CA GLU A 588 -2.34 18.99 -13.51
C GLU A 588 -1.87 19.61 -14.84
N ALA A 589 -1.17 18.85 -15.69
CA ALA A 589 -0.73 19.33 -17.01
C ALA A 589 -1.92 19.66 -17.93
N LEU A 590 -2.93 18.78 -17.95
CA LEU A 590 -4.17 19.02 -18.69
C LEU A 590 -4.97 20.21 -18.14
N ALA A 591 -5.05 20.36 -16.82
CA ALA A 591 -5.71 21.51 -16.18
C ALA A 591 -5.05 22.86 -16.54
N MET A 592 -3.71 22.87 -16.66
CA MET A 592 -2.94 24.01 -17.18
C MET A 592 -3.12 24.27 -18.69
N GLY A 593 -3.96 23.51 -19.38
CA GLY A 593 -4.20 23.66 -20.82
C GLY A 593 -2.99 23.28 -21.67
N LYS A 594 -2.18 22.30 -21.23
CA LYS A 594 -1.03 21.77 -21.98
C LYS A 594 -1.43 20.50 -22.75
N PHE A 595 -0.67 20.15 -23.80
CA PHE A 595 -0.73 18.81 -24.35
C PHE A 595 -0.17 17.81 -23.35
N ALA A 596 -0.88 16.71 -23.12
CA ALA A 596 -0.38 15.57 -22.35
C ALA A 596 -0.32 14.34 -23.27
N ILE A 597 0.89 13.85 -23.56
CA ILE A 597 1.09 12.67 -24.39
C ILE A 597 1.25 11.46 -23.47
N VAL A 598 0.30 10.53 -23.54
CA VAL A 598 0.17 9.39 -22.61
C VAL A 598 -0.25 8.11 -23.33
N PRO A 599 0.11 6.92 -22.81
CA PRO A 599 -0.33 5.66 -23.41
C PRO A 599 -1.85 5.48 -23.24
N ILE A 600 -2.51 4.94 -24.26
CA ILE A 600 -3.91 4.50 -24.18
C ILE A 600 -3.95 3.23 -23.33
N HIS A 601 -4.32 3.41 -22.08
CA HIS A 601 -4.29 2.42 -21.02
C HIS A 601 -5.35 2.77 -19.96
N GLU A 602 -5.84 1.79 -19.19
CA GLU A 602 -6.91 1.98 -18.19
C GLU A 602 -6.56 3.06 -17.15
N SER A 603 -5.27 3.20 -16.80
CA SER A 603 -4.75 4.25 -15.91
C SER A 603 -4.98 5.69 -16.41
N ASN A 604 -5.22 5.84 -17.71
CA ASN A 604 -5.36 7.12 -18.40
C ASN A 604 -6.74 7.32 -19.02
N GLU A 605 -7.68 6.38 -18.85
CA GLU A 605 -9.01 6.41 -19.48
C GLU A 605 -9.77 7.71 -19.19
N PHE A 606 -9.78 8.15 -17.92
CA PHE A 606 -10.39 9.42 -17.52
C PHE A 606 -9.84 10.64 -18.29
N PHE A 607 -8.58 10.59 -18.72
CA PHE A 607 -7.95 11.70 -19.46
C PHE A 607 -8.33 11.72 -20.95
N MET A 608 -8.75 10.60 -21.53
CA MET A 608 -9.02 10.48 -22.97
C MET A 608 -10.20 11.33 -23.45
N LYS A 609 -11.02 11.87 -22.52
CA LYS A 609 -12.12 12.80 -22.82
C LYS A 609 -11.67 14.25 -23.08
N PHE A 610 -10.44 14.63 -22.73
CA PHE A 610 -9.94 15.99 -22.91
C PHE A 610 -9.21 16.14 -24.26
N PRO A 611 -9.46 17.21 -25.04
CA PRO A 611 -8.91 17.36 -26.40
C PRO A 611 -7.38 17.42 -26.45
N ASN A 612 -6.75 17.92 -25.39
CA ASN A 612 -5.29 18.03 -25.27
C ASN A 612 -4.62 16.73 -24.76
N CYS A 613 -5.38 15.67 -24.48
CA CYS A 613 -4.85 14.36 -24.13
C CYS A 613 -4.55 13.56 -25.40
N LEU A 614 -3.27 13.46 -25.75
CA LEU A 614 -2.81 12.79 -26.96
C LEU A 614 -2.41 11.35 -26.64
N GLY A 615 -3.42 10.47 -26.69
CA GLY A 615 -3.26 9.04 -26.47
C GLY A 615 -2.47 8.34 -27.58
N TYR A 616 -1.51 7.47 -27.23
CA TYR A 616 -0.82 6.57 -28.17
C TYR A 616 -0.90 5.08 -27.77
N ARG A 617 -0.94 4.18 -28.76
CA ARG A 617 -0.88 2.70 -28.54
C ARG A 617 0.48 2.10 -28.89
N ASN A 618 1.29 2.81 -29.66
CA ASN A 618 2.57 2.35 -30.19
C ASN A 618 3.51 3.52 -30.45
N LYS A 619 4.78 3.21 -30.75
CA LYS A 619 5.85 4.21 -30.88
C LYS A 619 5.66 5.14 -32.10
N TRP A 620 5.00 4.69 -33.17
CA TRP A 620 4.62 5.52 -34.31
C TRP A 620 3.57 6.57 -33.93
N GLU A 621 2.50 6.15 -33.24
CA GLU A 621 1.47 7.05 -32.71
C GLU A 621 2.08 8.08 -31.75
N PHE A 622 3.01 7.67 -30.87
CA PHE A 622 3.75 8.60 -30.01
C PHE A 622 4.55 9.63 -30.82
N ALA A 623 5.35 9.19 -31.80
CA ALA A 623 6.17 10.10 -32.60
C ALA A 623 5.31 11.09 -33.42
N ALA A 624 4.15 10.64 -33.90
CA ALA A 624 3.17 11.50 -34.56
C ALA A 624 2.53 12.51 -33.59
N ALA A 625 2.09 12.06 -32.41
CA ALA A 625 1.52 12.91 -31.36
C ALA A 625 2.53 13.96 -30.86
N LEU A 626 3.80 13.56 -30.65
CA LEU A 626 4.87 14.47 -30.25
C LEU A 626 5.14 15.52 -31.33
N ARG A 627 5.23 15.12 -32.60
CA ARG A 627 5.38 16.07 -33.70
C ARG A 627 4.19 17.03 -33.78
N TRP A 628 2.97 16.52 -33.64
CA TRP A 628 1.75 17.32 -33.63
C TRP A 628 1.76 18.37 -32.50
N ALA A 629 2.06 17.94 -31.27
CA ALA A 629 2.10 18.80 -30.09
C ALA A 629 3.18 19.89 -30.17
N LEU A 630 4.30 19.62 -30.85
CA LEU A 630 5.36 20.60 -31.08
C LEU A 630 4.94 21.67 -32.11
N THR A 631 4.21 21.30 -33.17
CA THR A 631 3.85 22.22 -34.27
C THR A 631 2.49 22.91 -34.11
N HIS A 632 1.69 22.56 -33.10
CA HIS A 632 0.39 23.17 -32.83
C HIS A 632 0.35 23.78 -31.43
N GLU A 633 -0.69 24.56 -31.13
CA GLU A 633 -1.00 24.97 -29.76
C GLU A 633 -2.16 24.13 -29.18
N PRO A 634 -2.14 23.83 -27.87
CA PRO A 634 -3.27 23.25 -27.14
C PRO A 634 -4.58 24.03 -27.33
N GLU A 635 -5.68 23.30 -27.40
CA GLU A 635 -7.02 23.87 -27.43
C GLU A 635 -7.39 24.47 -26.06
N PRO A 636 -7.95 25.69 -26.01
CA PRO A 636 -8.52 26.24 -24.78
C PRO A 636 -9.59 25.32 -24.18
N LEU A 637 -9.48 24.99 -22.89
CA LEU A 637 -10.53 24.22 -22.20
C LEU A 637 -11.85 25.01 -22.17
N THR A 638 -12.95 24.33 -22.50
CA THR A 638 -14.31 24.88 -22.27
C THR A 638 -14.58 25.00 -20.77
N PRO A 639 -15.53 25.84 -20.32
CA PRO A 639 -15.89 25.93 -18.90
C PRO A 639 -16.27 24.57 -18.28
N ASP A 640 -17.02 23.75 -19.02
CA ASP A 640 -17.45 22.42 -18.56
C ASP A 640 -16.26 21.46 -18.40
N LEU A 641 -15.32 21.46 -19.36
CA LEU A 641 -14.09 20.65 -19.25
C LEU A 641 -13.17 21.19 -18.15
N ALA A 642 -13.10 22.51 -17.93
CA ALA A 642 -12.35 23.10 -16.83
C ALA A 642 -12.94 22.72 -15.46
N GLN A 643 -14.28 22.65 -15.37
CA GLN A 643 -14.99 22.26 -14.15
C GLN A 643 -14.64 20.82 -13.73
N GLU A 644 -14.45 19.90 -14.66
CA GLU A 644 -14.08 18.49 -14.38
C GLU A 644 -12.78 18.32 -13.57
N PHE A 645 -11.86 19.29 -13.66
CA PHE A 645 -10.60 19.30 -12.89
C PHE A 645 -10.77 19.81 -11.45
N THR A 646 -11.88 20.49 -11.12
CA THR A 646 -12.10 21.11 -9.80
C THR A 646 -12.28 20.06 -8.69
N TRP A 647 -12.00 20.47 -7.46
CA TRP A 647 -12.32 19.67 -6.28
C TRP A 647 -13.82 19.68 -5.95
N GLU A 648 -14.57 20.71 -6.34
CA GLU A 648 -16.03 20.71 -6.36
C GLU A 648 -16.56 19.54 -7.19
N ALA A 649 -16.19 19.43 -8.48
CA ALA A 649 -16.63 18.33 -9.34
C ALA A 649 -16.13 16.96 -8.85
N ALA A 650 -14.91 16.89 -8.30
CA ALA A 650 -14.41 15.67 -7.65
C ALA A 650 -15.22 15.26 -6.41
N THR A 651 -15.81 16.22 -5.70
CA THR A 651 -16.68 16.00 -4.55
C THR A 651 -18.08 15.56 -5.00
N ASP A 652 -18.61 16.13 -6.08
CA ASP A 652 -19.88 15.66 -6.66
C ASP A 652 -19.76 14.23 -7.22
N ARG A 653 -18.65 13.91 -7.93
CA ARG A 653 -18.32 12.55 -8.36
C ARG A 653 -18.19 11.59 -7.18
N LEU A 654 -17.55 12.01 -6.08
CA LEU A 654 -17.49 11.22 -4.84
C LEU A 654 -18.88 10.92 -4.29
N ILE A 655 -19.74 11.92 -4.18
CA ILE A 655 -21.11 11.75 -3.66
C ILE A 655 -21.88 10.77 -4.55
N GLN A 656 -21.86 10.97 -5.87
CA GLN A 656 -22.53 10.12 -6.84
C GLN A 656 -22.01 8.67 -6.81
N SER A 657 -20.70 8.46 -6.92
CA SER A 657 -20.09 7.13 -6.90
C SER A 657 -20.11 6.46 -5.52
N SER A 658 -20.34 7.22 -4.45
CA SER A 658 -20.58 6.67 -3.11
C SER A 658 -22.02 6.22 -2.87
N ALA A 659 -22.98 6.62 -3.72
CA ALA A 659 -24.37 6.24 -3.55
C ALA A 659 -24.59 4.72 -3.77
N ILE A 660 -25.57 4.18 -3.07
CA ILE A 660 -26.10 2.83 -3.26
C ILE A 660 -27.60 2.95 -3.50
N SER A 661 -28.05 2.51 -4.67
CA SER A 661 -29.48 2.36 -4.98
C SER A 661 -30.14 1.29 -4.11
N ARG A 662 -31.44 1.43 -3.84
CA ARG A 662 -32.22 0.40 -3.14
C ARG A 662 -32.10 -0.96 -3.81
N ARG A 663 -32.06 -0.99 -5.14
CA ARG A 663 -31.80 -2.20 -5.94
C ARG A 663 -30.44 -2.83 -5.63
N GLU A 664 -29.32 -2.09 -5.69
CA GLU A 664 -27.99 -2.62 -5.33
C GLU A 664 -27.98 -3.19 -3.91
N ALA A 665 -28.65 -2.50 -2.96
CA ALA A 665 -28.72 -2.96 -1.58
C ALA A 665 -29.50 -4.29 -1.44
N GLN A 666 -30.62 -4.43 -2.17
CA GLN A 666 -31.38 -5.69 -2.22
C GLN A 666 -30.58 -6.81 -2.90
N GLU A 667 -29.95 -6.56 -4.05
CA GLU A 667 -29.12 -7.54 -4.77
C GLU A 667 -27.99 -8.08 -3.88
N ARG A 668 -27.30 -7.22 -3.12
CA ARG A 668 -26.28 -7.63 -2.14
C ARG A 668 -26.87 -8.44 -0.97
N ALA A 669 -28.06 -8.10 -0.48
CA ALA A 669 -28.71 -8.84 0.58
C ALA A 669 -29.07 -10.28 0.15
N LEU A 670 -29.55 -10.45 -1.10
CA LEU A 670 -29.85 -11.75 -1.70
C LEU A 670 -28.60 -12.61 -1.89
N LEU A 671 -27.51 -12.02 -2.38
CA LEU A 671 -26.21 -12.70 -2.55
C LEU A 671 -25.58 -13.14 -1.21
N GLY A 672 -26.09 -12.67 -0.07
CA GLY A 672 -25.60 -13.05 1.26
C GLY A 672 -24.20 -12.53 1.62
N THR A 673 -23.59 -11.70 0.76
CA THR A 673 -22.18 -11.25 0.87
C THR A 673 -21.86 -10.57 2.20
N LYS A 674 -22.83 -9.87 2.80
CA LYS A 674 -22.69 -9.30 4.16
C LYS A 674 -22.21 -10.33 5.20
N LYS A 675 -22.69 -11.58 5.14
CA LYS A 675 -22.26 -12.65 6.07
C LYS A 675 -20.85 -13.16 5.79
N LEU A 676 -20.43 -13.16 4.52
CA LEU A 676 -19.05 -13.47 4.14
C LEU A 676 -18.11 -12.40 4.71
N ASP A 677 -18.47 -11.13 4.53
CA ASP A 677 -17.67 -9.98 4.97
C ASP A 677 -17.52 -9.94 6.50
N GLU A 678 -18.62 -10.16 7.24
CA GLU A 678 -18.61 -10.30 8.71
C GLU A 678 -17.70 -11.44 9.17
N ARG A 679 -17.68 -12.58 8.47
CA ARG A 679 -16.78 -13.71 8.78
C ARG A 679 -15.32 -13.40 8.48
N ILE A 680 -15.02 -12.72 7.37
CA ILE A 680 -13.66 -12.28 7.05
C ILE A 680 -13.16 -11.29 8.12
N ALA A 681 -14.01 -10.32 8.52
CA ALA A 681 -13.71 -9.38 9.60
C ALA A 681 -13.43 -10.09 10.94
N ALA A 682 -14.29 -11.05 11.31
CA ALA A 682 -14.12 -11.84 12.53
C ALA A 682 -12.85 -12.70 12.50
N PHE A 683 -12.56 -13.37 11.38
CA PHE A 683 -11.36 -14.17 11.21
C PHE A 683 -10.08 -13.33 11.27
N HIS A 684 -10.07 -12.16 10.60
CA HIS A 684 -8.96 -11.21 10.68
C HIS A 684 -8.75 -10.71 12.12
N TYR A 685 -9.83 -10.38 12.83
CA TYR A 685 -9.78 -9.99 14.25
C TYR A 685 -9.18 -11.10 15.13
N GLU A 686 -9.61 -12.36 15.00
CA GLU A 686 -9.03 -13.46 15.77
C GLU A 686 -7.54 -13.72 15.44
N LEU A 687 -7.13 -13.61 14.18
CA LEU A 687 -5.71 -13.71 13.78
C LEU A 687 -4.86 -12.57 14.37
N GLY A 688 -5.42 -11.37 14.48
CA GLY A 688 -4.74 -10.18 14.99
C GLY A 688 -4.58 -10.11 16.52
N LYS A 689 -5.18 -11.02 17.29
CA LYS A 689 -5.24 -10.96 18.76
C LYS A 689 -3.97 -11.35 19.50
N GLY A 690 -3.68 -10.58 20.55
CA GLY A 690 -2.70 -10.94 21.58
C GLY A 690 -1.27 -11.08 21.06
N THR A 691 -0.42 -11.71 21.87
CA THR A 691 0.98 -11.99 21.53
C THR A 691 1.14 -12.91 20.30
N LYS A 692 0.12 -13.72 19.98
CA LYS A 692 0.06 -14.53 18.77
C LYS A 692 -0.09 -13.66 17.51
N GLY A 693 -1.01 -12.70 17.53
CA GLY A 693 -1.19 -11.73 16.46
C GLY A 693 0.05 -10.85 16.25
N ASP A 694 0.72 -10.44 17.32
CA ASP A 694 1.99 -9.70 17.22
C ASP A 694 3.08 -10.56 16.54
N THR A 695 3.16 -11.84 16.90
CA THR A 695 4.08 -12.80 16.26
C THR A 695 3.74 -13.00 14.78
N LEU A 696 2.46 -13.08 14.42
CA LEU A 696 1.99 -13.20 13.04
C LEU A 696 2.34 -11.95 12.22
N ARG A 697 2.03 -10.73 12.71
CA ARG A 697 2.41 -9.48 12.04
C ARG A 697 3.92 -9.38 11.83
N LYS A 698 4.72 -9.82 12.81
CA LYS A 698 6.19 -9.88 12.70
C LYS A 698 6.65 -10.89 11.64
N PHE A 699 6.02 -12.06 11.58
CA PHE A 699 6.29 -13.05 10.55
C PHE A 699 5.94 -12.52 9.16
N LEU A 700 4.81 -11.84 9.00
CA LEU A 700 4.35 -11.22 7.75
C LEU A 700 5.16 -10.00 7.29
N GLY A 701 6.19 -9.58 8.04
CA GLY A 701 7.10 -8.51 7.64
C GLY A 701 6.78 -7.13 8.23
N GLY A 702 5.81 -7.02 9.15
CA GLY A 702 5.41 -5.74 9.76
C GLY A 702 6.46 -5.05 10.64
N GLY A 703 7.65 -5.62 10.83
CA GLY A 703 8.80 -4.95 11.47
C GLY A 703 8.45 -4.19 12.76
N PRO A 704 8.63 -2.85 12.82
CA PRO A 704 8.34 -2.03 14.00
C PRO A 704 6.86 -2.04 14.42
N ILE A 705 5.93 -2.21 13.47
CA ILE A 705 4.47 -2.17 13.72
C ILE A 705 3.86 -3.53 14.08
N SER A 706 4.69 -4.57 14.22
CA SER A 706 4.19 -5.89 14.58
C SER A 706 3.56 -5.97 15.97
N ASN A 707 4.07 -5.17 16.92
CA ASN A 707 3.78 -5.29 18.35
C ASN A 707 2.50 -4.53 18.80
N GLN A 708 1.40 -4.67 18.07
CA GLN A 708 0.16 -3.93 18.34
C GLN A 708 -0.44 -4.23 19.73
N PHE A 709 -0.49 -5.50 20.13
CA PHE A 709 -1.05 -5.87 21.43
C PHE A 709 -0.18 -5.39 22.58
N ARG A 710 1.15 -5.48 22.44
CA ARG A 710 2.09 -4.91 23.44
C ARG A 710 1.99 -3.39 23.53
N TYR A 711 1.74 -2.71 22.42
CA TYR A 711 1.55 -1.27 22.36
C TYR A 711 0.29 -0.84 23.12
N GLU A 712 -0.82 -1.56 22.96
CA GLU A 712 -2.06 -1.30 23.71
C GLU A 712 -1.90 -1.55 25.22
N LEU A 713 -1.22 -2.62 25.63
CA LEU A 713 -0.89 -2.87 27.04
C LEU A 713 -0.06 -1.73 27.66
N ALA A 714 0.94 -1.23 26.93
CA ALA A 714 1.77 -0.11 27.38
C ALA A 714 0.92 1.18 27.54
N LYS A 715 -0.01 1.46 26.62
CA LYS A 715 -0.94 2.61 26.76
C LYS A 715 -1.93 2.46 27.92
N GLN A 716 -2.20 1.25 28.40
CA GLN A 716 -3.00 0.99 29.59
C GLN A 716 -2.17 1.03 30.90
N GLY A 717 -0.87 1.35 30.85
CA GLY A 717 0.02 1.35 32.01
C GLY A 717 0.36 -0.06 32.53
N LEU A 718 0.11 -1.09 31.72
CA LEU A 718 0.39 -2.50 32.06
C LEU A 718 1.77 -2.89 31.52
N ASP A 719 2.82 -2.34 32.14
CA ASP A 719 4.21 -2.63 31.78
C ASP A 719 4.57 -4.10 32.03
N THR A 720 4.70 -4.88 30.96
CA THR A 720 5.40 -6.17 30.98
C THR A 720 6.90 -5.96 30.74
N GLU A 721 7.58 -5.24 31.62
CA GLU A 721 9.05 -5.22 31.62
C GLU A 721 9.60 -6.58 32.06
N GLY A 722 10.17 -7.32 31.10
CA GLY A 722 11.15 -8.39 31.34
C GLY A 722 10.64 -9.73 31.88
N SER A 723 10.31 -10.69 31.00
CA SER A 723 10.38 -12.12 31.36
C SER A 723 10.47 -13.13 30.19
N GLU A 724 9.90 -12.86 29.00
CA GLU A 724 9.51 -13.98 28.12
C GLU A 724 10.29 -14.20 26.80
N ASN A 725 11.24 -13.34 26.40
CA ASN A 725 11.89 -13.46 25.09
C ASN A 725 12.70 -14.75 24.86
N GLU A 726 13.29 -15.36 25.90
CA GLU A 726 14.04 -16.62 25.77
C GLU A 726 13.16 -17.85 26.03
N GLY A 727 12.30 -17.82 27.05
CA GLY A 727 11.43 -18.93 27.43
C GLY A 727 10.33 -19.22 26.40
N LEU A 728 9.71 -18.18 25.83
CA LEU A 728 8.61 -18.35 24.88
C LEU A 728 9.11 -18.74 23.49
N THR A 729 10.25 -18.19 23.05
CA THR A 729 10.91 -18.60 21.79
C THR A 729 11.31 -20.08 21.83
N ARG A 730 11.77 -20.58 22.98
CA ARG A 730 12.06 -22.00 23.19
C ARG A 730 10.80 -22.87 23.14
N LYS A 731 9.74 -22.51 23.89
CA LYS A 731 8.43 -23.19 23.85
C LYS A 731 7.79 -23.17 22.46
N LEU A 732 7.94 -22.08 21.70
CA LEU A 732 7.52 -21.99 20.30
C LEU A 732 8.34 -22.93 19.42
N SER A 733 9.65 -23.03 19.60
CA SER A 733 10.51 -23.97 18.84
C SER A 733 10.16 -25.46 19.08
N GLU A 734 9.44 -25.74 20.16
CA GLU A 734 8.97 -27.05 20.63
C GLU A 734 7.45 -27.27 20.40
N SER A 735 6.72 -26.24 19.94
CA SER A 735 5.28 -26.28 19.63
C SER A 735 4.96 -27.27 18.51
N SER A 736 3.81 -27.96 18.58
CA SER A 736 3.34 -28.87 17.51
C SER A 736 3.27 -28.19 16.15
N PHE A 737 2.89 -26.91 16.08
CA PHE A 737 2.84 -26.13 14.85
C PHE A 737 4.24 -25.90 14.24
N VAL A 738 5.22 -25.50 15.06
CA VAL A 738 6.60 -25.28 14.59
C VAL A 738 7.35 -26.59 14.37
N ARG A 739 6.98 -27.65 15.09
CA ARG A 739 7.49 -29.01 14.86
C ARG A 739 6.98 -29.56 13.52
N ALA A 740 5.70 -29.39 13.19
CA ALA A 740 5.15 -29.73 11.87
C ALA A 740 5.88 -28.97 10.75
N ILE A 741 6.10 -27.65 10.90
CA ILE A 741 6.88 -26.85 9.95
C ILE A 741 8.31 -27.40 9.81
N LYS A 742 9.01 -27.71 10.92
CA LYS A 742 10.36 -28.31 10.87
C LYS A 742 10.38 -29.65 10.14
N THR A 743 9.40 -30.53 10.35
CA THR A 743 9.31 -31.84 9.66
C THR A 743 9.17 -31.65 8.16
N SER A 744 8.32 -30.72 7.70
CA SER A 744 8.20 -30.37 6.27
C SER A 744 9.49 -29.81 5.65
N PHE A 745 10.42 -29.29 6.45
CA PHE A 745 11.72 -28.77 6.00
C PHE A 745 12.89 -29.79 6.05
N SER A 746 12.65 -31.02 6.51
CA SER A 746 13.68 -32.09 6.61
C SER A 746 13.60 -33.16 5.51
N GLY A 747 12.65 -33.06 4.58
CA GLY A 747 12.45 -33.98 3.46
C GLY A 747 13.47 -33.83 2.32
N SER A 748 14.78 -34.02 2.58
CA SER A 748 15.77 -34.24 1.51
C SER A 748 16.84 -35.25 1.94
N THR A 749 16.62 -36.49 1.50
CA THR A 749 17.50 -37.67 1.43
C THR A 749 18.95 -37.51 1.92
N THR A 750 19.29 -38.19 3.02
CA THR A 750 20.67 -38.62 3.30
C THR A 750 20.75 -40.14 3.14
N TYR A 751 21.52 -40.60 2.16
CA TYR A 751 21.84 -42.02 2.01
C TYR A 751 22.78 -42.49 3.14
N ASP A 752 22.51 -43.66 3.70
CA ASP A 752 23.43 -44.38 4.58
C ASP A 752 24.75 -44.70 3.86
N LEU A 753 25.87 -44.41 4.52
CA LEU A 753 27.18 -44.95 4.16
C LEU A 753 28.03 -45.13 5.43
N PHE A 754 28.47 -46.37 5.63
CA PHE A 754 29.38 -46.88 6.67
C PHE A 754 28.86 -46.99 8.12
N SER A 755 28.40 -48.20 8.44
CA SER A 755 28.72 -48.85 9.72
C SER A 755 29.53 -50.12 9.44
N ALA A 756 30.68 -50.25 10.10
CA ALA A 756 31.47 -51.48 10.16
C ALA A 756 32.04 -51.60 11.60
N PRO A 757 32.12 -52.81 12.18
CA PRO A 757 32.11 -52.96 13.64
C PRO A 757 33.50 -52.86 14.28
N ALA A 758 33.53 -52.39 15.53
CA ALA A 758 34.65 -52.59 16.44
C ALA A 758 34.32 -53.74 17.41
N ALA A 759 35.31 -54.60 17.67
CA ALA A 759 35.18 -55.77 18.52
C ALA A 759 35.47 -55.47 20.01
N THR A 760 35.17 -56.47 20.85
CA THR A 760 35.35 -56.59 22.31
C THR A 760 34.57 -55.61 23.18
#